data_AF-A0A947EFX7-F1
#
_entry.id   AF-A0A947EFX7-F1
#
_cell.length_a   1.000
_cell.length_b   1.000
_cell.length_c   1.000
_cell.angle_alpha   90.00
_cell.angle_beta   90.00
_cell.angle_gamma   90.00
#
_symmetry.space_group_name_H-M   'P 1'
#
loop_
_entity.id
_entity.type
_entity.pdbx_description
1 polymer ?
#
loop_
_entity_poly.entity_id
_entity_poly.type
_entity_poly.pdbx_seq_one_letter_code
_entity_poly.pdbx_strand_id
1 'polypeptide(L)'
;ELGIQNLIGLENTIGETIGIGNTIGIDDITFPGEPMFGISNIGKAIQDFTKDGNFYFTSTGNFYDNAYQSIFQASLNADIPDFVPDPDAVAHVFGSTDGSEDIYQRFRVKSGETYMIVLQWDDEFASQDNILGAKEDLDFWVVDDQERLLVGNNYYNDNDTEIAEDGKDPIEYITFRATADGEANFMITSANGNPGSLPFRYIIFIANNMEVLEYFDGAPTMSGHTLTPEALAIGAVDFRDAAAPEPQPFSSFGGVLPGALEGDIAAAQVALSSFDGVNTNVQTIGQDVVDGEPVDGDPYKNFFGTSASVVHVAAAFALAKSAIPSWYVTENSVDILQLFKDNAAKVGYEDQLGAGVVNAANTFKQIAAQTAIQISLAVNEGQVNEDGEPLVLSADPILVTLTGKYFPEAPEDPDDPDPLTVYFGDGEDRIELEIDETTRTDTELLVTVPPFIGNPNVVVNTAPLAGTVNNGGDSNALPIIEDGRIALRITASELEIEYGQFYEDKFNFTVEGLPAPYADGLPEGISLEDVLEELGLPAIIFETNAEGPYPRVSNYTIFPCFEGTVDCSSTKVTELPEYIVTFKSGPLIVTKKDLTIMPEEIVTTYGEAINLNLSYNYDNTGITDNAAFLSAISEAHSATFYPENTLALINGFKALVNDEQVAILNLLEDGSWISTERTLQNGFKALVNEMNLVNLNTSHFDDYSDYLSNGFKALVNDFKALVNSEIFNGNASFGNITNGFKALVNDSDVGGADDQNDYSEVFAIVYDGDGDEPISRFYSLNLITGLDVTPTPEVHSS
;
A
#
# COMPACT_ATOMS: atom_id res chain seq x y z
N GLU A 1 56.66 -27.24 -8.26
CA GLU A 1 56.72 -26.73 -6.86
C GLU A 1 55.60 -25.74 -6.52
N LEU A 2 55.47 -24.57 -7.16
CA LEU A 2 54.40 -23.60 -6.87
C LEU A 2 52.98 -24.16 -7.05
N GLY A 3 52.72 -24.92 -8.12
CA GLY A 3 51.43 -25.58 -8.34
C GLY A 3 51.08 -26.59 -7.23
N ILE A 4 52.03 -27.45 -6.84
CA ILE A 4 51.85 -28.46 -5.79
C ILE A 4 51.63 -27.81 -4.41
N GLN A 5 52.32 -26.71 -4.09
CA GLN A 5 52.07 -25.97 -2.85
C GLN A 5 50.69 -25.28 -2.83
N ASN A 6 50.21 -24.82 -3.98
CA ASN A 6 48.85 -24.27 -4.10
C ASN A 6 47.78 -25.37 -4.02
N LEU A 7 48.01 -26.55 -4.60
CA LEU A 7 47.16 -27.74 -4.47
C LEU A 7 47.00 -28.16 -3.00
N ILE A 8 48.11 -28.32 -2.29
CA ILE A 8 48.12 -28.66 -0.85
C ILE A 8 47.48 -27.52 -0.03
N GLY A 9 47.67 -26.26 -0.43
CA GLY A 9 47.05 -25.10 0.20
C GLY A 9 45.52 -25.11 0.09
N LEU A 10 44.98 -25.41 -1.09
CA LEU A 10 43.53 -25.48 -1.33
C LEU A 10 42.91 -26.65 -0.56
N GLU A 11 43.51 -27.84 -0.64
CA GLU A 11 43.07 -29.03 0.11
C GLU A 11 43.01 -28.76 1.62
N ASN A 12 44.08 -28.17 2.19
CA ASN A 12 44.10 -27.80 3.60
C ASN A 12 43.06 -26.74 3.95
N THR A 13 42.84 -25.74 3.09
CA THR A 13 41.85 -24.67 3.31
C THR A 13 40.44 -25.23 3.34
N ILE A 14 40.11 -26.13 2.41
CA ILE A 14 38.81 -26.83 2.39
C ILE A 14 38.66 -27.66 3.67
N GLY A 15 39.69 -28.43 4.04
CA GLY A 15 39.73 -29.24 5.26
C GLY A 15 39.57 -28.44 6.56
N GLU A 16 40.17 -27.25 6.66
CA GLU A 16 40.05 -26.36 7.84
C GLU A 16 38.68 -25.67 7.95
N THR A 17 37.93 -25.59 6.85
CA THR A 17 36.60 -24.94 6.79
C THR A 17 35.45 -25.92 7.08
N ILE A 18 35.76 -27.22 7.23
CA ILE A 18 34.79 -28.26 7.62
C ILE A 18 34.27 -27.95 9.04
N GLY A 19 32.95 -27.75 9.18
CA GLY A 19 32.28 -27.52 10.46
C GLY A 19 31.42 -26.26 10.58
N ILE A 20 31.36 -25.42 9.54
CA ILE A 20 30.41 -24.30 9.44
C ILE A 20 29.39 -24.57 8.32
N GLY A 21 28.24 -25.16 8.67
CA GLY A 21 27.12 -25.26 7.73
C GLY A 21 26.71 -23.89 7.21
N ASN A 22 26.36 -23.81 5.92
CA ASN A 22 26.07 -22.59 5.14
C ASN A 22 27.26 -21.85 4.53
N THR A 23 28.35 -22.55 4.25
CA THR A 23 29.51 -21.97 3.55
C THR A 23 29.41 -22.16 2.03
N ILE A 24 30.00 -21.23 1.28
CA ILE A 24 30.20 -21.34 -0.17
C ILE A 24 31.70 -21.32 -0.44
N GLY A 25 32.20 -22.42 -1.03
CA GLY A 25 33.55 -22.50 -1.59
C GLY A 25 33.54 -22.05 -3.04
N ILE A 26 34.56 -21.28 -3.45
CA ILE A 26 34.72 -20.79 -4.81
C ILE A 26 36.18 -20.99 -5.20
N ASP A 27 36.39 -21.57 -6.37
CA ASP A 27 37.70 -21.72 -6.99
C ASP A 27 37.64 -21.24 -8.45
N ASP A 28 38.72 -20.61 -8.88
CA ASP A 28 38.90 -20.08 -10.23
C ASP A 28 40.22 -20.56 -10.87
N ILE A 29 40.78 -21.66 -10.36
CA ILE A 29 42.05 -22.24 -10.77
C ILE A 29 41.84 -23.62 -11.41
N THR A 30 42.63 -23.93 -12.44
CA THR A 30 42.76 -25.29 -12.98
C THR A 30 44.18 -25.79 -12.76
N PHE A 31 44.32 -27.03 -12.29
CA PHE A 31 45.61 -27.67 -12.08
C PHE A 31 45.85 -28.73 -13.17
N PRO A 32 46.78 -28.48 -14.12
CA PRO A 32 47.05 -29.42 -15.21
C PRO A 32 47.50 -30.83 -14.76
N GLY A 33 48.01 -30.93 -13.52
CA GLY A 33 48.47 -32.18 -12.93
C GLY A 33 47.43 -32.94 -12.13
N GLU A 34 46.20 -32.44 -12.01
CA GLU A 34 45.14 -33.25 -11.42
C GLU A 34 44.66 -34.35 -12.39
N PRO A 35 44.19 -35.49 -11.87
CA PRO A 35 43.67 -36.57 -12.69
C PRO A 35 42.59 -36.13 -13.68
N MET A 36 42.77 -36.50 -14.94
CA MET A 36 41.79 -36.40 -16.02
C MET A 36 40.82 -37.58 -16.00
N PHE A 37 41.15 -38.63 -15.24
CA PHE A 37 40.38 -39.85 -15.04
C PHE A 37 40.22 -40.08 -13.53
N GLY A 38 38.99 -40.32 -13.07
CA GLY A 38 38.70 -40.51 -11.64
C GLY A 38 38.60 -39.21 -10.82
N ILE A 39 38.58 -39.37 -9.49
CA ILE A 39 38.39 -38.27 -8.52
C ILE A 39 39.71 -37.97 -7.81
N SER A 40 40.15 -36.70 -7.89
CA SER A 40 41.34 -36.21 -7.19
C SER A 40 41.13 -36.06 -5.68
N ASN A 41 42.20 -35.87 -4.89
CA ASN A 41 42.08 -35.58 -3.46
C ASN A 41 41.38 -34.23 -3.19
N ILE A 42 41.56 -33.23 -4.07
CA ILE A 42 40.76 -32.00 -4.02
C ILE A 42 39.28 -32.35 -4.24
N GLY A 43 38.96 -33.19 -5.23
CA GLY A 43 37.61 -33.69 -5.44
C GLY A 43 37.01 -34.40 -4.22
N LYS A 44 37.78 -35.29 -3.57
CA LYS A 44 37.38 -35.93 -2.30
C LYS A 44 37.12 -34.91 -1.19
N ALA A 45 37.97 -33.88 -1.07
CA ALA A 45 37.79 -32.81 -0.11
C ALA A 45 36.52 -31.98 -0.39
N ILE A 46 36.20 -31.72 -1.66
CA ILE A 46 34.95 -31.08 -2.08
C ILE A 46 33.75 -31.94 -1.68
N GLN A 47 33.80 -33.26 -1.92
CA GLN A 47 32.74 -34.19 -1.51
C GLN A 47 32.52 -34.18 0.00
N ASP A 48 33.60 -34.11 0.78
CA ASP A 48 33.49 -33.99 2.23
C ASP A 48 32.92 -32.63 2.67
N PHE A 49 33.32 -31.54 2.01
CA PHE A 49 32.83 -30.19 2.30
C PHE A 49 31.34 -30.01 2.00
N THR A 50 30.82 -30.61 0.93
CA THR A 50 29.43 -30.45 0.51
C THR A 50 28.44 -31.32 1.30
N LYS A 51 28.91 -32.39 1.97
CA LYS A 51 28.07 -33.23 2.87
C LYS A 51 27.36 -32.44 3.97
N ASP A 52 27.94 -31.33 4.40
CA ASP A 52 27.37 -30.44 5.44
C ASP A 52 26.37 -29.40 4.88
N GLY A 53 25.91 -29.54 3.63
CA GLY A 53 24.97 -28.61 2.98
C GLY A 53 25.64 -27.34 2.42
N ASN A 54 26.96 -27.38 2.23
CA ASN A 54 27.73 -26.32 1.60
C ASN A 54 27.70 -26.47 0.07
N PHE A 55 27.98 -25.39 -0.66
CA PHE A 55 28.16 -25.43 -2.11
C PHE A 55 29.60 -25.14 -2.48
N TYR A 56 30.14 -25.85 -3.46
CA TYR A 56 31.45 -25.58 -4.04
C TYR A 56 31.31 -25.24 -5.51
N PHE A 57 31.79 -24.07 -5.91
CA PHE A 57 31.78 -23.61 -7.29
C PHE A 57 33.20 -23.59 -7.83
N THR A 58 33.36 -24.05 -9.05
CA THR A 58 34.65 -23.98 -9.76
C THR A 58 34.43 -23.49 -11.19
N SER A 59 35.41 -22.80 -11.74
CA SER A 59 35.37 -22.39 -13.14
C SER A 59 35.61 -23.61 -14.05
N THR A 60 34.96 -23.69 -15.22
CA THR A 60 35.22 -24.80 -16.17
C THR A 60 36.64 -24.74 -16.77
N GLY A 61 37.27 -23.57 -16.77
CA GLY A 61 38.57 -23.29 -17.37
C GLY A 61 38.44 -22.60 -18.73
N ASN A 62 39.57 -22.06 -19.22
CA ASN A 62 39.63 -21.24 -20.43
C ASN A 62 40.34 -21.97 -21.59
N PHE A 63 40.03 -23.26 -21.82
CA PHE A 63 40.75 -24.12 -22.76
C PHE A 63 39.95 -24.54 -24.00
N TYR A 64 38.70 -24.07 -24.16
CA TYR A 64 37.80 -24.42 -25.27
C TYR A 64 37.71 -25.96 -25.45
N ASP A 65 37.67 -26.50 -26.66
CA ASP A 65 37.76 -27.94 -26.95
C ASP A 65 39.17 -28.39 -27.36
N ASN A 66 40.22 -27.65 -26.93
CA ASN A 66 41.63 -27.89 -27.29
C ASN A 66 42.22 -29.15 -26.63
N ALA A 67 41.61 -30.29 -26.89
CA ALA A 67 42.02 -31.60 -26.42
C ALA A 67 41.78 -32.67 -27.48
N TYR A 68 42.50 -33.77 -27.33
CA TYR A 68 42.28 -35.00 -28.07
C TYR A 68 42.11 -36.14 -27.07
N GLN A 69 41.18 -37.03 -27.35
CA GLN A 69 40.93 -38.20 -26.52
C GLN A 69 40.66 -39.43 -27.39
N SER A 70 41.11 -40.60 -26.94
CA SER A 70 40.94 -41.84 -27.69
C SER A 70 41.11 -43.06 -26.78
N ILE A 71 40.81 -44.24 -27.32
CA ILE A 71 41.28 -45.52 -26.76
C ILE A 71 42.52 -45.91 -27.55
N PHE A 72 43.63 -46.18 -26.87
CA PHE A 72 44.91 -46.48 -27.49
C PHE A 72 44.79 -47.60 -28.55
N GLN A 73 45.07 -47.26 -29.81
CA GLN A 73 45.16 -48.19 -30.92
C GLN A 73 46.64 -48.45 -31.23
N ALA A 74 47.17 -49.59 -30.79
CA ALA A 74 48.57 -49.93 -31.05
C ALA A 74 48.82 -50.21 -32.54
N SER A 75 49.86 -49.58 -33.10
CA SER A 75 50.33 -49.83 -34.45
C SER A 75 50.76 -51.28 -34.64
N LEU A 76 50.35 -51.91 -35.73
CA LEU A 76 50.75 -53.28 -36.05
C LEU A 76 51.97 -53.33 -36.96
N ASN A 77 52.13 -52.35 -37.87
CA ASN A 77 53.19 -52.38 -38.88
C ASN A 77 53.85 -51.01 -39.13
N ALA A 78 53.65 -50.03 -38.24
CA ALA A 78 54.29 -48.72 -38.37
C ALA A 78 55.80 -48.81 -38.10
N ASP A 79 56.59 -48.02 -38.86
CA ASP A 79 58.02 -47.84 -38.62
C ASP A 79 58.19 -46.77 -37.54
N ILE A 80 58.69 -47.15 -36.37
CA ILE A 80 58.87 -46.24 -35.23
C ILE A 80 60.30 -45.67 -35.28
N PRO A 81 60.50 -44.34 -35.19
CA PRO A 81 61.82 -43.74 -35.30
C PRO A 81 62.84 -44.26 -34.27
N ASP A 82 64.10 -44.43 -34.70
CA ASP A 82 65.23 -44.93 -33.89
C ASP A 82 65.52 -44.15 -32.59
N PHE A 83 64.95 -42.95 -32.42
CA PHE A 83 65.14 -42.17 -31.18
C PHE A 83 64.26 -42.67 -30.03
N VAL A 84 63.20 -43.45 -30.32
CA VAL A 84 62.37 -44.10 -29.29
C VAL A 84 63.23 -45.20 -28.66
N PRO A 85 63.51 -45.11 -27.34
CA PRO A 85 64.55 -45.94 -26.73
C PRO A 85 64.13 -47.40 -26.54
N ASP A 86 62.84 -47.67 -26.39
CA ASP A 86 62.31 -48.98 -26.04
C ASP A 86 62.00 -49.85 -27.26
N PRO A 87 62.61 -51.05 -27.38
CA PRO A 87 62.48 -51.90 -28.56
C PRO A 87 61.13 -52.59 -28.69
N ASP A 88 60.36 -52.65 -27.60
CA ASP A 88 59.01 -53.23 -27.55
C ASP A 88 57.92 -52.14 -27.69
N ALA A 89 58.32 -50.87 -27.87
CA ALA A 89 57.39 -49.76 -27.97
C ALA A 89 56.46 -49.90 -29.19
N VAL A 90 55.22 -49.47 -29.01
CA VAL A 90 54.22 -49.37 -30.09
C VAL A 90 53.64 -47.97 -30.14
N ALA A 91 53.33 -47.47 -31.33
CA ALA A 91 52.77 -46.12 -31.50
C ALA A 91 51.24 -46.15 -31.53
N HIS A 92 50.61 -45.06 -31.09
CA HIS A 92 49.18 -44.84 -31.27
C HIS A 92 48.88 -44.54 -32.73
N VAL A 93 47.90 -45.24 -33.30
CA VAL A 93 47.38 -44.95 -34.64
C VAL A 93 46.25 -43.91 -34.52
N PHE A 94 46.53 -42.67 -34.94
CA PHE A 94 45.55 -41.59 -34.98
C PHE A 94 44.54 -41.76 -36.12
N GLY A 95 44.97 -42.36 -37.23
CA GLY A 95 44.12 -42.55 -38.40
C GLY A 95 44.79 -43.31 -39.53
N SER A 96 44.48 -42.90 -40.77
CA SER A 96 45.05 -43.49 -41.98
C SER A 96 45.11 -42.46 -43.10
N THR A 97 46.27 -42.37 -43.78
CA THR A 97 46.51 -41.40 -44.86
C THR A 97 46.31 -41.99 -46.26
N ASP A 98 46.41 -43.32 -46.42
CA ASP A 98 46.27 -44.04 -47.70
C ASP A 98 45.90 -45.53 -47.57
N GLY A 99 45.37 -45.92 -46.41
CA GLY A 99 45.17 -47.33 -46.03
C GLY A 99 46.31 -47.91 -45.19
N SER A 100 47.43 -47.19 -45.03
CA SER A 100 48.43 -47.43 -43.97
C SER A 100 48.05 -46.74 -42.66
N GLU A 101 48.58 -47.25 -41.54
CA GLU A 101 48.40 -46.66 -40.21
C GLU A 101 49.13 -45.31 -40.15
N ASP A 102 48.42 -44.25 -39.75
CA ASP A 102 49.04 -42.95 -39.48
C ASP A 102 49.27 -42.79 -37.97
N ILE A 103 50.53 -42.73 -37.57
CA ILE A 103 50.97 -42.59 -36.18
C ILE A 103 51.31 -41.13 -35.81
N TYR A 104 51.12 -40.21 -36.75
CA TYR A 104 51.45 -38.81 -36.60
C TYR A 104 50.18 -37.97 -36.58
N GLN A 105 50.14 -37.00 -35.67
CA GLN A 105 49.09 -35.99 -35.62
C GLN A 105 49.70 -34.63 -35.90
N ARG A 106 49.47 -34.10 -37.10
CA ARG A 106 50.11 -32.88 -37.56
C ARG A 106 49.53 -31.64 -36.90
N PHE A 107 50.39 -30.69 -36.57
CA PHE A 107 50.01 -29.40 -36.00
C PHE A 107 50.95 -28.29 -36.50
N ARG A 108 50.53 -27.03 -36.35
CA ARG A 108 51.34 -25.85 -36.66
C ARG A 108 51.47 -24.93 -35.46
N VAL A 109 52.58 -24.19 -35.42
CA VAL A 109 52.93 -23.25 -34.36
C VAL A 109 53.46 -21.93 -34.91
N LYS A 110 53.49 -20.91 -34.05
CA LYS A 110 54.00 -19.57 -34.33
C LYS A 110 55.31 -19.28 -33.59
N SER A 111 56.20 -18.62 -34.29
CA SER A 111 57.51 -18.21 -33.79
C SER A 111 57.40 -17.38 -32.51
N GLY A 112 58.13 -17.80 -31.48
CA GLY A 112 58.29 -17.05 -30.24
C GLY A 112 57.28 -17.41 -29.16
N GLU A 113 56.25 -18.20 -29.46
CA GLU A 113 55.22 -18.66 -28.53
C GLU A 113 55.63 -19.91 -27.76
N THR A 114 55.04 -20.08 -26.59
CA THR A 114 55.23 -21.25 -25.71
C THR A 114 53.96 -22.08 -25.71
N TYR A 115 54.11 -23.40 -25.72
CA TYR A 115 52.99 -24.34 -25.70
C TYR A 115 53.16 -25.29 -24.54
N MET A 116 52.04 -25.69 -23.94
CA MET A 116 51.99 -26.68 -22.87
C MET A 116 50.87 -27.65 -23.17
N ILE A 117 51.24 -28.91 -23.35
CA ILE A 117 50.35 -30.04 -23.58
C ILE A 117 50.58 -31.00 -22.43
N VAL A 118 49.48 -31.51 -21.88
CA VAL A 118 49.52 -32.52 -20.83
C VAL A 118 48.73 -33.72 -21.30
N LEU A 119 49.39 -34.87 -21.38
CA LEU A 119 48.79 -36.17 -21.69
C LEU A 119 48.59 -36.93 -20.39
N GLN A 120 47.44 -37.60 -20.26
CA GLN A 120 47.17 -38.56 -19.20
C GLN A 120 46.43 -39.78 -19.75
N TRP A 121 46.53 -40.91 -19.06
CA TRP A 121 45.81 -42.15 -19.36
C TRP A 121 45.11 -42.70 -18.12
N ASP A 122 44.14 -43.59 -18.35
CA ASP A 122 43.26 -44.16 -17.31
C ASP A 122 43.99 -45.25 -16.50
N ASP A 123 44.97 -44.80 -15.71
CA ASP A 123 45.73 -45.57 -14.74
C ASP A 123 45.65 -44.90 -13.35
N GLU A 124 46.09 -45.60 -12.30
CA GLU A 124 46.06 -45.07 -10.94
C GLU A 124 47.13 -43.98 -10.74
N PHE A 125 46.74 -42.81 -10.21
CA PHE A 125 47.68 -41.76 -9.80
C PHE A 125 48.30 -42.08 -8.43
N ALA A 126 49.61 -42.34 -8.41
CA ALA A 126 50.37 -42.55 -7.19
C ALA A 126 50.30 -41.34 -6.24
N SER A 127 50.30 -40.11 -6.77
CA SER A 127 50.22 -38.88 -5.98
C SER A 127 48.90 -38.67 -5.25
N GLN A 128 47.83 -39.40 -5.60
CA GLN A 128 46.52 -39.26 -4.98
C GLN A 128 46.27 -40.26 -3.84
N ASP A 129 46.76 -41.50 -3.92
CA ASP A 129 46.46 -42.53 -2.90
C ASP A 129 47.72 -43.19 -2.29
N ASN A 130 48.93 -42.80 -2.72
CA ASN A 130 50.20 -43.42 -2.29
C ASN A 130 50.20 -44.97 -2.41
N ILE A 131 49.45 -45.51 -3.38
CA ILE A 131 49.40 -46.94 -3.77
C ILE A 131 50.09 -47.07 -5.15
N LEU A 132 50.13 -48.30 -5.71
CA LEU A 132 50.63 -48.61 -7.06
C LEU A 132 50.15 -47.53 -8.07
N GLY A 133 51.11 -46.86 -8.71
CA GLY A 133 50.85 -45.84 -9.73
C GLY A 133 50.53 -46.44 -11.10
N ALA A 134 50.91 -45.73 -12.16
CA ALA A 134 50.71 -46.17 -13.53
C ALA A 134 51.35 -47.53 -13.81
N LYS A 135 50.64 -48.35 -14.59
CA LYS A 135 51.08 -49.67 -15.06
C LYS A 135 51.60 -49.57 -16.48
N GLU A 136 50.95 -48.76 -17.30
CA GLU A 136 51.33 -48.47 -18.67
C GLU A 136 52.22 -47.21 -18.67
N ASP A 137 53.16 -47.13 -19.63
CA ASP A 137 54.06 -46.00 -19.78
C ASP A 137 53.86 -45.35 -21.15
N LEU A 138 52.98 -44.35 -21.23
CA LEU A 138 52.79 -43.60 -22.47
C LEU A 138 53.77 -42.44 -22.55
N ASP A 139 54.50 -42.39 -23.65
CA ASP A 139 55.40 -41.31 -24.02
C ASP A 139 54.74 -40.36 -25.03
N PHE A 140 55.12 -39.07 -24.97
CA PHE A 140 54.66 -38.06 -25.91
C PHE A 140 55.82 -37.37 -26.63
N TRP A 141 55.86 -37.50 -27.94
CA TRP A 141 56.92 -36.97 -28.79
C TRP A 141 56.42 -35.86 -29.71
N VAL A 142 57.31 -34.90 -29.96
CA VAL A 142 57.15 -33.92 -31.05
C VAL A 142 58.25 -34.17 -32.06
N VAL A 143 57.86 -34.42 -33.31
CA VAL A 143 58.79 -34.70 -34.42
C VAL A 143 58.53 -33.78 -35.61
N ASP A 144 59.53 -33.63 -36.48
CA ASP A 144 59.33 -32.98 -37.78
C ASP A 144 58.96 -33.97 -38.89
N ASP A 145 58.67 -33.46 -40.09
CA ASP A 145 58.31 -34.25 -41.28
C ASP A 145 59.45 -35.15 -41.81
N GLN A 146 60.65 -35.06 -41.24
CA GLN A 146 61.75 -36.00 -41.52
C GLN A 146 61.92 -37.00 -40.36
N GLU A 147 60.92 -37.12 -39.50
CA GLU A 147 60.89 -38.04 -38.35
C GLU A 147 62.02 -37.77 -37.34
N ARG A 148 62.51 -36.53 -37.29
CA ARG A 148 63.54 -36.13 -36.33
C ARG A 148 62.88 -35.62 -35.06
N LEU A 149 63.41 -36.05 -33.92
CA LEU A 149 62.99 -35.57 -32.61
C LEU A 149 63.19 -34.05 -32.46
N LEU A 150 62.11 -33.35 -32.12
CA LEU A 150 62.12 -31.95 -31.72
C LEU A 150 61.99 -31.81 -30.19
N VAL A 151 61.07 -32.57 -29.57
CA VAL A 151 60.80 -32.57 -28.13
C VAL A 151 60.43 -34.00 -27.69
N GLY A 152 60.99 -34.45 -26.57
CA GLY A 152 60.77 -35.82 -26.05
C GLY A 152 61.31 -35.98 -24.63
N ASN A 153 60.96 -35.04 -23.75
CA ASN A 153 61.36 -35.10 -22.34
C ASN A 153 60.31 -35.89 -21.56
N ASN A 154 60.19 -37.19 -21.82
CA ASN A 154 59.20 -38.04 -21.15
C ASN A 154 59.66 -38.46 -19.75
N TYR A 155 58.71 -38.71 -18.87
CA TYR A 155 58.93 -39.31 -17.58
C TYR A 155 58.76 -40.83 -17.71
N TYR A 156 59.65 -41.58 -17.06
CA TYR A 156 59.43 -43.01 -16.91
C TYR A 156 58.27 -43.20 -15.93
N ASN A 157 57.08 -43.63 -16.33
CA ASN A 157 55.89 -43.58 -15.47
C ASN A 157 55.38 -44.94 -14.99
N ASP A 158 55.85 -46.06 -15.55
CA ASP A 158 55.46 -47.37 -15.03
C ASP A 158 56.12 -47.71 -13.68
N ASN A 159 55.45 -48.58 -12.93
CA ASN A 159 56.01 -49.19 -11.73
C ASN A 159 56.70 -50.52 -12.04
N ASP A 160 57.93 -50.48 -12.56
CA ASP A 160 58.81 -51.66 -12.79
C ASP A 160 59.32 -52.34 -11.48
N THR A 161 58.75 -52.04 -10.31
CA THR A 161 59.17 -52.68 -9.05
C THR A 161 58.02 -53.39 -8.34
N GLU A 162 58.26 -54.63 -7.89
CA GLU A 162 57.37 -55.42 -7.03
C GLU A 162 57.07 -54.76 -5.65
N ILE A 163 57.53 -53.52 -5.42
CA ILE A 163 57.38 -52.76 -4.19
C ILE A 163 56.49 -51.55 -4.46
N ALA A 164 55.38 -51.44 -3.75
CA ALA A 164 54.37 -50.40 -3.96
C ALA A 164 54.82 -48.96 -3.63
N GLU A 165 56.10 -48.73 -3.29
CA GLU A 165 56.59 -47.44 -2.76
C GLU A 165 57.16 -46.48 -3.84
N ASP A 166 57.33 -46.92 -5.10
CA ASP A 166 57.93 -46.13 -6.19
C ASP A 166 56.96 -45.84 -7.36
N GLY A 167 55.65 -46.02 -7.17
CA GLY A 167 54.65 -45.73 -8.20
C GLY A 167 54.68 -44.28 -8.68
N LYS A 168 54.40 -44.05 -9.96
CA LYS A 168 54.37 -42.71 -10.59
C LYS A 168 53.01 -42.44 -11.23
N ASP A 169 52.77 -41.18 -11.56
CA ASP A 169 51.49 -40.74 -12.12
C ASP A 169 51.43 -41.01 -13.63
N PRO A 170 50.26 -41.38 -14.19
CA PRO A 170 50.08 -41.59 -15.62
C PRO A 170 49.96 -40.24 -16.36
N ILE A 171 51.06 -39.50 -16.42
CA ILE A 171 51.08 -38.11 -16.90
C ILE A 171 52.36 -37.74 -17.64
N GLU A 172 52.20 -37.10 -18.78
CA GLU A 172 53.29 -36.49 -19.54
C GLU A 172 53.11 -34.98 -19.72
N TYR A 173 54.20 -34.23 -19.50
CA TYR A 173 54.24 -32.78 -19.68
C TYR A 173 55.13 -32.39 -20.84
N ILE A 174 54.51 -31.94 -21.92
CA ILE A 174 55.22 -31.45 -23.08
C ILE A 174 55.11 -29.93 -23.13
N THR A 175 56.21 -29.27 -22.74
CA THR A 175 56.35 -27.82 -22.82
C THR A 175 57.48 -27.45 -23.75
N PHE A 176 57.20 -26.64 -24.76
CA PHE A 176 58.21 -26.14 -25.67
C PHE A 176 57.91 -24.73 -26.15
N ARG A 177 58.95 -24.08 -26.67
CA ARG A 177 58.84 -22.77 -27.31
C ARG A 177 59.21 -22.88 -28.78
N ALA A 178 58.32 -22.48 -29.67
CA ALA A 178 58.63 -22.48 -31.09
C ALA A 178 59.64 -21.35 -31.40
N THR A 179 60.71 -21.69 -32.12
CA THR A 179 61.76 -20.73 -32.51
C THR A 179 61.53 -20.12 -33.89
N ALA A 180 60.61 -20.70 -34.67
CA ALA A 180 60.15 -20.25 -35.97
C ALA A 180 58.71 -20.73 -36.18
N ASP A 181 58.01 -20.12 -37.15
CA ASP A 181 56.75 -20.67 -37.67
C ASP A 181 57.05 -22.02 -38.35
N GLY A 182 56.22 -23.03 -38.12
CA GLY A 182 56.42 -24.34 -38.71
C GLY A 182 55.31 -25.34 -38.39
N GLU A 183 55.34 -26.45 -39.13
CA GLU A 183 54.54 -27.66 -38.88
C GLU A 183 55.43 -28.73 -38.22
N ALA A 184 54.81 -29.53 -37.38
CA ALA A 184 55.40 -30.67 -36.69
C ALA A 184 54.30 -31.71 -36.42
N ASN A 185 54.67 -32.85 -35.87
CA ASN A 185 53.75 -33.94 -35.57
C ASN A 185 53.86 -34.35 -34.11
N PHE A 186 52.71 -34.58 -33.48
CA PHE A 186 52.63 -35.34 -32.24
C PHE A 186 52.69 -36.83 -32.57
N MET A 187 53.39 -37.58 -31.74
CA MET A 187 53.42 -39.04 -31.76
C MET A 187 53.34 -39.53 -30.33
N ILE A 188 52.41 -40.45 -30.06
CA ILE A 188 52.25 -41.05 -28.73
C ILE A 188 52.68 -42.50 -28.84
N THR A 189 53.55 -42.96 -27.96
CA THR A 189 53.99 -44.36 -27.90
C THR A 189 53.70 -44.96 -26.54
N SER A 190 53.56 -46.27 -26.47
CA SER A 190 53.57 -47.03 -25.22
C SER A 190 54.92 -47.71 -25.10
N ALA A 191 55.73 -47.32 -24.11
CA ALA A 191 57.12 -47.75 -23.96
C ALA A 191 57.24 -49.23 -23.54
N ASN A 192 56.28 -49.71 -22.74
CA ASN A 192 56.28 -51.07 -22.20
C ASN A 192 55.38 -52.07 -22.97
N GLY A 193 55.05 -51.74 -24.22
CA GLY A 193 54.33 -52.62 -25.16
C GLY A 193 52.88 -52.22 -25.38
N ASN A 194 52.08 -53.10 -26.01
CA ASN A 194 50.69 -52.79 -26.33
C ASN A 194 49.81 -52.75 -25.06
N PRO A 195 49.26 -51.59 -24.67
CA PRO A 195 48.49 -51.42 -23.44
C PRO A 195 47.05 -51.95 -23.55
N GLY A 196 46.67 -52.51 -24.71
CA GLY A 196 45.32 -52.98 -24.96
C GLY A 196 44.32 -51.84 -25.10
N SER A 197 43.19 -51.91 -24.40
CA SER A 197 42.12 -50.92 -24.47
C SER A 197 42.30 -49.85 -23.39
N LEU A 198 43.34 -49.03 -23.51
CA LEU A 198 43.67 -47.96 -22.57
C LEU A 198 43.09 -46.62 -23.05
N PRO A 199 42.11 -46.03 -22.34
CA PRO A 199 41.70 -44.65 -22.57
C PRO A 199 42.83 -43.66 -22.26
N PHE A 200 42.98 -42.63 -23.11
CA PHE A 200 43.88 -41.52 -22.84
C PHE A 200 43.33 -40.22 -23.38
N ARG A 201 43.82 -39.11 -22.83
CA ARG A 201 43.45 -37.76 -23.23
C ARG A 201 44.66 -36.83 -23.07
N TYR A 202 44.87 -35.95 -24.04
CA TYR A 202 45.74 -34.81 -23.85
C TYR A 202 44.96 -33.50 -23.97
N ILE A 203 45.35 -32.50 -23.18
CA ILE A 203 44.79 -31.15 -23.19
C ILE A 203 45.91 -30.15 -23.48
N ILE A 204 45.66 -29.20 -24.39
CA ILE A 204 46.56 -28.10 -24.73
C ILE A 204 46.24 -26.91 -23.81
N PHE A 205 46.80 -26.92 -22.61
CA PHE A 205 46.57 -25.89 -21.59
C PHE A 205 47.13 -24.50 -21.97
N ILE A 206 48.17 -24.46 -22.80
CA ILE A 206 48.66 -23.21 -23.40
C ILE A 206 48.69 -23.41 -24.91
N ALA A 207 47.56 -23.09 -25.56
CA ALA A 207 47.38 -23.25 -26.99
C ALA A 207 47.98 -22.09 -27.81
N ASN A 208 47.89 -20.84 -27.33
CA ASN A 208 48.27 -19.64 -28.09
C ASN A 208 47.75 -19.73 -29.55
N ASN A 209 48.62 -19.64 -30.56
CA ASN A 209 48.25 -19.78 -31.97
C ASN A 209 48.55 -21.18 -32.56
N MET A 210 48.56 -22.22 -31.72
CA MET A 210 48.63 -23.60 -32.19
C MET A 210 47.35 -23.99 -32.94
N GLU A 211 47.49 -24.74 -34.02
CA GLU A 211 46.38 -25.36 -34.75
C GLU A 211 46.77 -26.82 -35.03
N VAL A 212 45.97 -27.77 -34.54
CA VAL A 212 46.13 -29.19 -34.86
C VAL A 212 45.38 -29.45 -36.17
N LEU A 213 46.12 -29.92 -37.18
CA LEU A 213 45.68 -29.96 -38.57
C LEU A 213 45.04 -31.29 -38.96
N GLU A 214 45.33 -32.37 -38.22
CA GLU A 214 44.90 -33.72 -38.53
C GLU A 214 44.37 -34.44 -37.30
N TYR A 215 43.35 -35.28 -37.49
CA TYR A 215 42.77 -36.17 -36.47
C TYR A 215 42.38 -35.46 -35.16
N PHE A 216 41.84 -34.24 -35.26
CA PHE A 216 41.53 -33.40 -34.12
C PHE A 216 40.14 -32.77 -34.28
N ASP A 217 39.13 -33.44 -33.74
CA ASP A 217 37.73 -32.99 -33.76
C ASP A 217 37.32 -32.23 -32.48
N GLY A 218 38.31 -31.90 -31.64
CA GLY A 218 38.10 -31.36 -30.29
C GLY A 218 37.64 -32.43 -29.29
N ALA A 219 37.82 -32.14 -28.00
CA ALA A 219 37.38 -33.01 -26.91
C ALA A 219 37.10 -32.21 -25.63
N PRO A 220 36.35 -32.78 -24.66
CA PRO A 220 36.15 -32.16 -23.35
C PRO A 220 37.48 -31.78 -22.67
N THR A 221 37.58 -30.54 -22.20
CA THR A 221 38.80 -29.98 -21.58
C THR A 221 38.65 -29.71 -20.08
N MET A 222 37.47 -29.97 -19.50
CA MET A 222 37.33 -30.06 -18.05
C MET A 222 38.18 -31.22 -17.49
N SER A 223 38.90 -30.98 -16.40
CA SER A 223 39.85 -31.94 -15.81
C SER A 223 40.03 -31.71 -14.30
N GLY A 224 40.46 -32.74 -13.57
CA GLY A 224 40.74 -32.63 -12.15
C GLY A 224 39.48 -32.46 -11.32
N HIS A 225 39.56 -31.63 -10.28
CA HIS A 225 38.45 -31.44 -9.34
C HIS A 225 37.14 -30.96 -9.99
N THR A 226 37.18 -30.31 -11.16
CA THR A 226 35.97 -29.89 -11.90
C THR A 226 35.14 -31.07 -12.42
N LEU A 227 35.71 -32.28 -12.45
CA LEU A 227 35.01 -33.52 -12.80
C LEU A 227 34.23 -34.11 -11.60
N THR A 228 34.40 -33.57 -10.40
CA THR A 228 33.70 -34.02 -9.20
C THR A 228 32.21 -33.64 -9.33
N PRO A 229 31.25 -34.58 -9.24
CA PRO A 229 29.82 -34.27 -9.38
C PRO A 229 29.30 -33.19 -8.42
N GLU A 230 29.87 -33.13 -7.22
CA GLU A 230 29.53 -32.15 -6.18
C GLU A 230 30.17 -30.77 -6.39
N ALA A 231 31.13 -30.64 -7.33
CA ALA A 231 31.71 -29.36 -7.73
C ALA A 231 30.86 -28.75 -8.85
N LEU A 232 30.27 -27.58 -8.59
CA LEU A 232 29.45 -26.89 -9.58
C LEU A 232 30.36 -26.14 -10.57
N ALA A 233 30.65 -26.77 -11.71
CA ALA A 233 31.46 -26.18 -12.77
C ALA A 233 30.68 -25.11 -13.54
N ILE A 234 31.24 -23.91 -13.65
CA ILE A 234 30.57 -22.72 -14.20
C ILE A 234 31.22 -22.25 -15.51
N GLY A 235 30.43 -22.21 -16.58
CA GLY A 235 30.82 -21.68 -17.89
C GLY A 235 30.64 -20.17 -18.01
N ALA A 236 31.21 -19.56 -19.06
CA ALA A 236 31.20 -18.11 -19.26
C ALA A 236 30.46 -17.66 -20.52
N VAL A 237 29.78 -16.51 -20.41
CA VAL A 237 29.17 -15.77 -21.52
C VAL A 237 29.59 -14.31 -21.43
N ASP A 238 29.83 -13.64 -22.55
CA ASP A 238 30.11 -12.21 -22.55
C ASP A 238 28.91 -11.41 -22.03
N PHE A 239 29.12 -10.49 -21.08
CA PHE A 239 28.06 -9.60 -20.62
C PHE A 239 27.43 -8.77 -21.76
N ARG A 240 28.18 -8.50 -22.84
CA ARG A 240 27.69 -7.76 -24.01
C ARG A 240 26.67 -8.55 -24.82
N ASP A 241 26.68 -9.87 -24.69
CA ASP A 241 25.77 -10.78 -25.37
C ASP A 241 24.55 -11.16 -24.49
N ALA A 242 24.29 -10.44 -23.40
CA ALA A 242 23.20 -10.74 -22.46
C ALA A 242 21.80 -10.86 -23.11
N ALA A 243 21.56 -10.22 -24.25
CA ALA A 243 20.29 -10.31 -24.99
C ALA A 243 20.16 -11.61 -25.83
N ALA A 244 21.28 -12.21 -26.21
CA ALA A 244 21.35 -13.46 -26.98
C ALA A 244 22.62 -14.21 -26.55
N PRO A 245 22.63 -14.82 -25.34
CA PRO A 245 23.86 -15.30 -24.74
C PRO A 245 24.43 -16.51 -25.48
N GLU A 246 25.71 -16.45 -25.82
CA GLU A 246 26.49 -17.49 -26.49
C GLU A 246 27.72 -17.84 -25.64
N PRO A 247 28.23 -19.08 -25.69
CA PRO A 247 29.40 -19.45 -24.91
C PRO A 247 30.63 -18.67 -25.35
N GLN A 248 31.42 -18.19 -24.39
CA GLN A 248 32.74 -17.63 -24.67
C GLN A 248 33.61 -18.68 -25.39
N PRO A 249 34.39 -18.30 -26.43
CA PRO A 249 35.16 -19.23 -27.26
C PRO A 249 36.39 -19.80 -26.54
N PHE A 250 36.59 -19.45 -25.27
CA PHE A 250 37.58 -20.09 -24.41
C PHE A 250 36.94 -21.01 -23.36
N SER A 251 35.63 -20.90 -23.10
CA SER A 251 34.98 -21.67 -22.03
C SER A 251 35.14 -23.17 -22.29
N SER A 252 35.79 -23.87 -21.38
CA SER A 252 36.07 -25.31 -21.51
C SER A 252 34.79 -26.13 -21.70
N PHE A 253 34.90 -27.19 -22.50
CA PHE A 253 33.81 -28.14 -22.74
C PHE A 253 33.76 -29.23 -21.67
N GLY A 254 32.54 -29.52 -21.22
CA GLY A 254 32.16 -30.80 -20.63
C GLY A 254 31.96 -31.88 -21.71
N GLY A 255 31.45 -33.04 -21.31
CA GLY A 255 31.13 -34.15 -22.21
C GLY A 255 31.66 -35.50 -21.72
N VAL A 256 31.58 -36.50 -22.61
CA VAL A 256 31.92 -37.89 -22.31
C VAL A 256 33.42 -38.14 -22.49
N LEU A 257 34.08 -38.66 -21.46
CA LEU A 257 35.49 -39.06 -21.47
C LEU A 257 35.69 -40.42 -22.15
N PRO A 258 36.89 -40.73 -22.71
CA PRO A 258 37.11 -41.99 -23.39
C PRO A 258 37.02 -43.15 -22.39
N GLY A 259 36.41 -44.27 -22.80
CA GLY A 259 36.21 -45.44 -21.94
C GLY A 259 35.05 -45.33 -20.94
N ALA A 260 34.45 -44.16 -20.76
CA ALA A 260 33.27 -43.98 -19.91
C ALA A 260 32.02 -44.64 -20.52
N LEU A 261 31.22 -45.33 -19.70
CA LEU A 261 29.88 -45.76 -20.08
C LEU A 261 28.86 -44.63 -19.83
N GLU A 262 27.80 -44.62 -20.62
CA GLU A 262 26.67 -43.69 -20.42
C GLU A 262 26.07 -43.89 -19.02
N GLY A 263 26.21 -42.89 -18.14
CA GLY A 263 25.74 -42.93 -16.75
C GLY A 263 26.81 -43.14 -15.68
N ASP A 264 28.09 -43.30 -16.04
CA ASP A 264 29.18 -43.24 -15.06
C ASP A 264 29.45 -41.79 -14.59
N ILE A 265 30.10 -41.66 -13.42
CA ILE A 265 30.63 -40.41 -12.84
C ILE A 265 31.59 -39.65 -13.81
N ALA A 266 31.96 -40.26 -14.94
CA ALA A 266 32.95 -39.80 -15.90
C ALA A 266 32.43 -38.88 -17.03
N ALA A 267 31.24 -38.29 -16.91
CA ALA A 267 30.81 -37.20 -17.80
C ALA A 267 31.12 -35.86 -17.14
N ALA A 268 32.04 -35.09 -17.72
CA ALA A 268 32.30 -33.72 -17.29
C ALA A 268 31.03 -32.88 -17.52
N GLN A 269 30.43 -32.33 -16.47
CA GLN A 269 29.17 -31.57 -16.59
C GLN A 269 29.35 -30.13 -16.17
N VAL A 270 28.95 -29.21 -17.06
CA VAL A 270 28.78 -27.82 -16.69
C VAL A 270 27.44 -27.68 -15.95
N ALA A 271 27.46 -27.11 -14.76
CA ALA A 271 26.25 -26.96 -13.95
C ALA A 271 25.38 -25.82 -14.45
N LEU A 272 25.99 -24.63 -14.59
CA LEU A 272 25.36 -23.35 -14.91
C LEU A 272 26.40 -22.46 -15.62
N SER A 273 25.96 -21.30 -16.08
CA SER A 273 26.84 -20.25 -16.57
C SER A 273 26.42 -18.87 -16.07
N SER A 274 27.30 -17.89 -16.23
CA SER A 274 27.03 -16.49 -15.97
C SER A 274 27.94 -15.60 -16.83
N PHE A 275 27.83 -14.30 -16.61
CA PHE A 275 28.51 -13.31 -17.41
C PHE A 275 29.95 -13.11 -16.94
N ASP A 276 30.87 -13.08 -17.89
CA ASP A 276 32.19 -12.50 -17.73
C ASP A 276 32.26 -11.12 -18.39
N GLY A 277 33.40 -10.45 -18.25
CA GLY A 277 33.57 -9.07 -18.71
C GLY A 277 32.79 -8.05 -17.87
N VAL A 278 32.24 -8.43 -16.72
CA VAL A 278 31.49 -7.52 -15.84
C VAL A 278 32.44 -6.60 -15.04
N ASN A 279 31.90 -5.46 -14.59
CA ASN A 279 32.64 -4.48 -13.80
C ASN A 279 33.20 -5.06 -12.50
N THR A 280 34.43 -4.68 -12.19
CA THR A 280 35.15 -5.03 -10.98
C THR A 280 35.88 -3.82 -10.40
N ASN A 281 35.94 -3.76 -9.07
CA ASN A 281 36.75 -2.78 -8.34
C ASN A 281 38.18 -3.31 -8.06
N VAL A 282 38.49 -4.56 -8.44
CA VAL A 282 39.78 -5.20 -8.17
C VAL A 282 40.80 -4.81 -9.25
N GLN A 283 41.64 -3.84 -8.90
CA GLN A 283 42.56 -3.18 -9.84
C GLN A 283 43.61 -4.09 -10.48
N THR A 284 43.95 -5.21 -9.83
CA THR A 284 45.02 -6.13 -10.25
C THR A 284 44.60 -7.16 -11.29
N ILE A 285 43.30 -7.43 -11.41
CA ILE A 285 42.75 -8.44 -12.34
C ILE A 285 41.87 -7.82 -13.43
N GLY A 286 41.35 -6.62 -13.19
CA GLY A 286 40.47 -5.94 -14.13
C GLY A 286 41.20 -5.25 -15.29
N GLN A 287 40.53 -5.17 -16.44
CA GLN A 287 40.99 -4.57 -17.68
C GLN A 287 39.93 -3.58 -18.21
N ASP A 288 40.33 -2.35 -18.55
CA ASP A 288 39.43 -1.34 -19.16
C ASP A 288 39.44 -1.39 -20.70
N VAL A 289 40.48 -2.02 -21.27
CA VAL A 289 40.76 -2.04 -22.71
C VAL A 289 41.21 -3.44 -23.11
N VAL A 290 40.54 -4.03 -24.08
CA VAL A 290 40.88 -5.33 -24.69
C VAL A 290 41.11 -5.08 -26.19
N ASP A 291 42.23 -5.58 -26.72
CA ASP A 291 42.64 -5.39 -28.12
C ASP A 291 42.69 -3.92 -28.59
N GLY A 292 42.96 -3.00 -27.67
CA GLY A 292 43.07 -1.56 -27.96
C GLY A 292 41.75 -0.81 -27.98
N GLU A 293 40.63 -1.50 -27.77
CA GLU A 293 39.30 -0.90 -27.68
C GLU A 293 38.80 -0.91 -26.22
N PRO A 294 38.13 0.16 -25.75
CA PRO A 294 37.45 0.14 -24.47
C PRO A 294 36.43 -1.00 -24.41
N VAL A 295 36.40 -1.72 -23.29
CA VAL A 295 35.43 -2.82 -23.09
C VAL A 295 34.00 -2.29 -23.09
N ASP A 296 33.80 -1.19 -22.37
CA ASP A 296 32.57 -0.43 -22.33
C ASP A 296 32.85 1.09 -22.18
N GLY A 297 31.78 1.86 -21.95
CA GLY A 297 31.83 3.32 -21.88
C GLY A 297 31.98 3.89 -20.47
N ASP A 298 32.19 3.05 -19.46
CA ASP A 298 32.21 3.46 -18.06
C ASP A 298 33.65 3.46 -17.47
N PRO A 299 33.85 4.00 -16.26
CA PRO A 299 35.19 4.16 -15.69
C PRO A 299 35.69 2.94 -14.89
N TYR A 300 34.94 1.85 -14.84
CA TYR A 300 35.26 0.65 -14.08
C TYR A 300 35.96 -0.38 -14.97
N LYS A 301 36.88 -1.13 -14.36
CA LYS A 301 37.56 -2.24 -15.02
C LYS A 301 36.65 -3.43 -15.16
N ASN A 302 36.88 -4.26 -16.18
CA ASN A 302 36.13 -5.49 -16.43
C ASN A 302 36.98 -6.73 -16.11
N PHE A 303 36.36 -7.77 -15.53
CA PHE A 303 37.02 -9.05 -15.24
C PHE A 303 36.49 -10.15 -16.17
N PHE A 304 37.36 -10.89 -16.83
CA PHE A 304 37.03 -11.85 -17.90
C PHE A 304 37.38 -13.29 -17.54
N GLY A 305 36.80 -14.23 -18.28
CA GLY A 305 37.04 -15.66 -18.14
C GLY A 305 35.97 -16.37 -17.31
N THR A 306 36.03 -17.70 -17.30
CA THR A 306 35.19 -18.54 -16.42
C THR A 306 35.39 -18.20 -14.93
N SER A 307 36.57 -17.67 -14.58
CA SER A 307 36.90 -17.10 -13.27
C SER A 307 36.00 -15.93 -12.85
N ALA A 308 35.56 -15.08 -13.79
CA ALA A 308 34.62 -13.99 -13.48
C ALA A 308 33.19 -14.52 -13.32
N SER A 309 32.79 -15.45 -14.20
CA SER A 309 31.46 -16.05 -14.21
C SER A 309 31.17 -16.87 -12.94
N VAL A 310 32.13 -17.68 -12.46
CA VAL A 310 31.95 -18.52 -11.26
C VAL A 310 31.64 -17.69 -10.01
N VAL A 311 32.28 -16.52 -9.86
CA VAL A 311 32.04 -15.60 -8.73
C VAL A 311 30.63 -15.03 -8.78
N HIS A 312 30.11 -14.72 -9.98
CA HIS A 312 28.74 -14.22 -10.15
C HIS A 312 27.71 -15.27 -9.71
N VAL A 313 27.85 -16.52 -10.16
CA VAL A 313 26.95 -17.62 -9.76
C VAL A 313 27.00 -17.85 -8.25
N ALA A 314 28.21 -17.92 -7.68
CA ALA A 314 28.39 -18.12 -6.25
C ALA A 314 27.76 -16.99 -5.42
N ALA A 315 27.87 -15.74 -5.85
CA ALA A 315 27.21 -14.60 -5.21
C ALA A 315 25.68 -14.70 -5.25
N ALA A 316 25.10 -15.13 -6.37
CA ALA A 316 23.65 -15.35 -6.48
C ALA A 316 23.16 -16.44 -5.51
N PHE A 317 23.91 -17.54 -5.37
CA PHE A 317 23.63 -18.59 -4.40
C PHE A 317 23.81 -18.10 -2.95
N ALA A 318 24.80 -17.24 -2.69
CA ALA A 318 25.00 -16.64 -1.37
C ALA A 318 23.80 -15.79 -0.94
N LEU A 319 23.23 -14.99 -1.86
CA LEU A 319 21.99 -14.26 -1.62
C LEU A 319 20.84 -15.21 -1.30
N ALA A 320 20.68 -16.29 -2.05
CA ALA A 320 19.60 -17.25 -1.81
C ALA A 320 19.76 -17.95 -0.45
N LYS A 321 20.97 -18.42 -0.10
CA LYS A 321 21.27 -18.99 1.23
C LYS A 321 21.02 -17.99 2.36
N SER A 322 21.26 -16.70 2.14
CA SER A 322 21.00 -15.66 3.13
C SER A 322 19.50 -15.39 3.30
N ALA A 323 18.73 -15.40 2.22
CA ALA A 323 17.34 -14.97 2.23
C ALA A 323 16.36 -16.08 2.63
N ILE A 324 16.58 -17.32 2.15
CA ILE A 324 15.68 -18.46 2.37
C ILE A 324 15.37 -18.70 3.85
N PRO A 325 16.34 -18.69 4.79
CA PRO A 325 16.03 -18.86 6.23
C PRO A 325 15.12 -17.77 6.82
N SER A 326 15.09 -16.57 6.22
CA SER A 326 14.21 -15.48 6.64
C SER A 326 12.78 -15.66 6.11
N TRP A 327 12.63 -16.32 4.95
CA TRP A 327 11.34 -16.47 4.27
C TRP A 327 10.63 -17.80 4.56
N TYR A 328 11.40 -18.86 4.82
CA TYR A 328 10.91 -20.21 5.07
C TYR A 328 11.23 -20.61 6.52
N VAL A 329 10.47 -20.06 7.48
CA VAL A 329 10.69 -20.25 8.93
C VAL A 329 10.29 -21.63 9.46
N THR A 330 9.50 -22.40 8.69
CA THR A 330 9.22 -23.83 8.94
C THR A 330 10.05 -24.67 7.98
N GLU A 331 10.55 -25.84 8.41
CA GLU A 331 11.40 -26.75 7.60
C GLU A 331 10.81 -27.00 6.20
N ASN A 332 11.26 -26.21 5.24
CA ASN A 332 11.12 -26.44 3.82
C ASN A 332 12.53 -26.29 3.23
N SER A 333 13.05 -27.39 2.70
CA SER A 333 14.35 -27.39 2.03
C SER A 333 14.15 -26.92 0.60
N VAL A 334 14.25 -25.61 0.36
CA VAL A 334 14.40 -25.10 -1.00
C VAL A 334 15.71 -25.65 -1.56
N ASP A 335 15.63 -26.47 -2.62
CA ASP A 335 16.81 -26.90 -3.37
C ASP A 335 17.30 -25.73 -4.22
N ILE A 336 18.28 -24.99 -3.70
CA ILE A 336 18.81 -23.79 -4.33
C ILE A 336 19.39 -24.12 -5.71
N LEU A 337 20.10 -25.23 -5.86
CA LEU A 337 20.71 -25.59 -7.14
C LEU A 337 19.63 -25.85 -8.19
N GLN A 338 18.63 -26.66 -7.85
CA GLN A 338 17.55 -26.96 -8.78
C GLN A 338 16.74 -25.71 -9.12
N LEU A 339 16.46 -24.86 -8.13
CA LEU A 339 15.77 -23.58 -8.33
C LEU A 339 16.50 -22.67 -9.34
N PHE A 340 17.82 -22.57 -9.25
CA PHE A 340 18.61 -21.82 -10.23
C PHE A 340 18.65 -22.50 -11.60
N LYS A 341 18.76 -23.83 -11.66
CA LYS A 341 18.73 -24.58 -12.93
C LYS A 341 17.39 -24.44 -13.68
N ASP A 342 16.28 -24.43 -12.96
CA ASP A 342 14.94 -24.32 -13.56
C ASP A 342 14.66 -22.91 -14.09
N ASN A 343 15.26 -21.89 -13.47
CA ASN A 343 15.02 -20.48 -13.78
C ASN A 343 16.14 -19.79 -14.57
N ALA A 344 17.20 -20.52 -14.91
CA ALA A 344 18.27 -20.05 -15.78
C ALA A 344 17.77 -19.80 -17.20
N ALA A 345 18.35 -18.80 -17.87
CA ALA A 345 18.07 -18.53 -19.28
C ALA A 345 18.66 -19.64 -20.15
N LYS A 346 17.80 -20.42 -20.80
CA LYS A 346 18.17 -21.56 -21.65
C LYS A 346 18.71 -21.08 -22.99
N VAL A 347 19.90 -21.58 -23.37
CA VAL A 347 20.66 -21.10 -24.54
C VAL A 347 21.15 -22.21 -25.48
N GLY A 348 20.94 -23.49 -25.15
CA GLY A 348 21.16 -24.62 -26.09
C GLY A 348 22.59 -25.17 -26.19
N TYR A 349 23.53 -24.66 -25.38
CA TYR A 349 24.94 -25.09 -25.34
C TYR A 349 25.27 -25.82 -24.04
N GLU A 350 24.62 -26.95 -23.76
CA GLU A 350 24.71 -27.63 -22.46
C GLU A 350 26.15 -28.04 -22.09
N ASP A 351 26.97 -28.42 -23.08
CA ASP A 351 28.37 -28.82 -22.86
C ASP A 351 29.29 -27.68 -22.40
N GLN A 352 28.91 -26.41 -22.59
CA GLN A 352 29.71 -25.25 -22.15
C GLN A 352 28.98 -24.36 -21.14
N LEU A 353 27.65 -24.32 -21.17
CA LEU A 353 26.81 -23.40 -20.40
C LEU A 353 25.87 -24.11 -19.42
N GLY A 354 25.87 -25.45 -19.42
CA GLY A 354 25.09 -26.28 -18.51
C GLY A 354 23.60 -26.01 -18.63
N ALA A 355 22.92 -25.84 -17.50
CA ALA A 355 21.50 -25.54 -17.46
C ALA A 355 21.15 -24.13 -17.99
N GLY A 356 22.13 -23.30 -18.37
CA GLY A 356 21.94 -21.95 -18.91
C GLY A 356 22.51 -20.85 -18.02
N VAL A 357 22.26 -19.60 -18.42
CA VAL A 357 22.78 -18.41 -17.74
C VAL A 357 21.95 -18.10 -16.50
N VAL A 358 22.60 -17.95 -15.34
CA VAL A 358 21.93 -17.64 -14.07
C VAL A 358 21.13 -16.34 -14.17
N ASN A 359 19.86 -16.41 -13.78
CA ASN A 359 18.97 -15.26 -13.67
C ASN A 359 18.42 -15.15 -12.25
N ALA A 360 19.21 -14.51 -11.37
CA ALA A 360 18.85 -14.36 -9.96
C ALA A 360 17.48 -13.69 -9.79
N ALA A 361 17.18 -12.60 -10.51
CA ALA A 361 15.90 -11.92 -10.40
C ALA A 361 14.72 -12.85 -10.68
N ASN A 362 14.79 -13.64 -11.75
CA ASN A 362 13.75 -14.63 -12.08
C ASN A 362 13.66 -15.74 -11.03
N THR A 363 14.79 -16.26 -10.56
CA THR A 363 14.87 -17.26 -9.49
C THR A 363 14.21 -16.75 -8.19
N PHE A 364 14.52 -15.54 -7.75
CA PHE A 364 13.98 -14.96 -6.52
C PHE A 364 12.46 -14.72 -6.60
N LYS A 365 11.94 -14.34 -7.77
CA LYS A 365 10.50 -14.19 -8.01
C LYS A 365 9.71 -15.48 -7.78
N GLN A 366 10.34 -16.65 -7.91
CA GLN A 366 9.68 -17.94 -7.67
C GLN A 366 9.51 -18.27 -6.17
N ILE A 367 10.29 -17.62 -5.29
CA ILE A 367 10.37 -17.98 -3.86
C ILE A 367 10.10 -16.82 -2.90
N ALA A 368 9.87 -15.62 -3.42
CA ALA A 368 9.56 -14.44 -2.63
C ALA A 368 8.73 -13.42 -3.42
N ALA A 369 7.80 -12.77 -2.73
CA ALA A 369 7.09 -11.62 -3.26
C ALA A 369 8.03 -10.39 -3.32
N GLN A 370 7.97 -9.65 -4.43
CA GLN A 370 8.70 -8.40 -4.58
C GLN A 370 7.93 -7.26 -3.90
N THR A 371 8.61 -6.47 -3.07
CA THR A 371 8.01 -5.26 -2.50
C THR A 371 7.74 -4.24 -3.59
N ALA A 372 6.52 -3.74 -3.66
CA ALA A 372 6.14 -2.66 -4.55
C ALA A 372 6.99 -1.39 -4.31
N ILE A 373 7.24 -0.62 -5.36
CA ILE A 373 7.89 0.69 -5.28
C ILE A 373 6.95 1.73 -5.88
N GLN A 374 6.59 2.75 -5.11
CA GLN A 374 5.81 3.87 -5.62
C GLN A 374 6.74 4.94 -6.19
N ILE A 375 6.47 5.39 -7.41
CA ILE A 375 7.21 6.45 -8.09
C ILE A 375 6.49 7.79 -7.95
N SER A 376 5.17 7.81 -8.17
CA SER A 376 4.36 9.02 -8.07
C SER A 376 2.91 8.72 -7.72
N LEU A 377 2.23 9.72 -7.17
CA LEU A 377 0.81 9.73 -6.86
C LEU A 377 0.21 10.99 -7.47
N ALA A 378 -0.88 10.85 -8.24
CA ALA A 378 -1.55 11.99 -8.88
C ALA A 378 -3.06 11.96 -8.63
N VAL A 379 -3.62 13.06 -8.13
CA VAL A 379 -5.07 13.28 -8.06
C VAL A 379 -5.58 13.56 -9.47
N ASN A 380 -6.55 12.79 -9.97
CA ASN A 380 -7.01 12.96 -11.35
C ASN A 380 -7.83 14.26 -11.47
N GLU A 381 -7.55 15.09 -12.48
CA GLU A 381 -8.23 16.38 -12.68
C GLU A 381 -9.66 16.22 -13.20
N GLY A 382 -10.51 17.21 -12.90
CA GLY A 382 -11.85 17.34 -13.51
C GLY A 382 -12.89 16.35 -13.00
N GLN A 383 -12.67 15.73 -11.83
CA GLN A 383 -13.63 14.84 -11.19
C GLN A 383 -14.88 15.61 -10.76
N VAL A 384 -16.05 14.97 -10.91
CA VAL A 384 -17.36 15.52 -10.53
C VAL A 384 -18.19 14.50 -9.75
N ASN A 385 -19.10 14.98 -8.91
CA ASN A 385 -20.09 14.15 -8.20
C ASN A 385 -21.23 13.70 -9.14
N GLU A 386 -22.21 12.95 -8.61
CA GLU A 386 -23.37 12.46 -9.36
C GLU A 386 -24.22 13.58 -10.00
N ASP A 387 -24.19 14.78 -9.41
CA ASP A 387 -24.91 15.98 -9.89
C ASP A 387 -24.09 16.80 -10.91
N GLY A 388 -22.85 16.38 -11.22
CA GLY A 388 -21.97 17.05 -12.17
C GLY A 388 -21.21 18.25 -11.60
N GLU A 389 -21.18 18.41 -10.28
CA GLU A 389 -20.40 19.45 -9.60
C GLU A 389 -18.96 18.97 -9.35
N PRO A 390 -17.94 19.83 -9.49
CA PRO A 390 -16.54 19.46 -9.23
C PRO A 390 -16.33 18.89 -7.82
N LEU A 391 -15.63 17.76 -7.73
CA LEU A 391 -15.26 17.19 -6.44
C LEU A 391 -14.28 18.10 -5.72
N VAL A 392 -14.43 18.13 -4.41
CA VAL A 392 -13.66 18.97 -3.51
C VAL A 392 -12.62 18.12 -2.80
N LEU A 393 -11.35 18.43 -3.05
CA LEU A 393 -10.20 17.74 -2.44
C LEU A 393 -10.32 17.76 -0.91
N SER A 394 -10.03 16.62 -0.27
CA SER A 394 -10.19 16.32 1.19
C SER A 394 -11.62 16.23 1.73
N ALA A 395 -12.62 16.76 1.01
CA ALA A 395 -14.02 16.77 1.45
C ALA A 395 -14.86 15.67 0.79
N ASP A 396 -14.54 15.32 -0.46
CA ASP A 396 -15.20 14.28 -1.23
C ASP A 396 -14.27 13.07 -1.46
N PRO A 397 -14.81 11.86 -1.69
CA PRO A 397 -14.02 10.74 -2.17
C PRO A 397 -13.45 11.04 -3.56
N ILE A 398 -12.14 10.92 -3.74
CA ILE A 398 -11.44 11.27 -4.99
C ILE A 398 -10.72 10.06 -5.57
N LEU A 399 -10.63 10.02 -6.91
CA LEU A 399 -9.82 9.02 -7.61
C LEU A 399 -8.36 9.49 -7.72
N VAL A 400 -7.43 8.60 -7.42
CA VAL A 400 -6.00 8.88 -7.43
C VAL A 400 -5.29 7.78 -8.22
N THR A 401 -4.39 8.20 -9.11
CA THR A 401 -3.54 7.30 -9.88
C THR A 401 -2.19 7.14 -9.19
N LEU A 402 -1.83 5.89 -8.87
CA LEU A 402 -0.52 5.51 -8.36
C LEU A 402 0.31 4.95 -9.51
N THR A 403 1.53 5.46 -9.68
CA THR A 403 2.49 4.93 -10.65
C THR A 403 3.69 4.36 -9.89
N GLY A 404 4.14 3.17 -10.29
CA GLY A 404 5.19 2.45 -9.58
C GLY A 404 5.83 1.33 -10.37
N LYS A 405 6.41 0.37 -9.64
CA LYS A 405 6.97 -0.88 -10.15
C LYS A 405 6.61 -2.02 -9.22
N TYR A 406 6.50 -3.20 -9.80
CA TYR A 406 6.29 -4.46 -9.08
C TYR A 406 4.96 -4.49 -8.33
N PHE A 407 3.93 -3.81 -8.85
CA PHE A 407 2.57 -4.02 -8.36
C PHE A 407 2.14 -5.44 -8.77
N PRO A 408 1.77 -6.32 -7.81
CA PRO A 408 1.27 -7.65 -8.16
C PRO A 408 0.08 -7.56 -9.12
N GLU A 409 0.00 -8.46 -10.10
CA GLU A 409 -1.21 -8.62 -10.91
C GLU A 409 -2.35 -9.20 -10.06
N ALA A 410 -3.59 -8.96 -10.48
CA ALA A 410 -4.76 -9.58 -9.85
C ALA A 410 -4.67 -11.11 -9.99
N PRO A 411 -5.11 -11.88 -8.98
CA PRO A 411 -5.11 -13.33 -9.07
C PRO A 411 -6.00 -13.82 -10.23
N GLU A 412 -5.56 -14.87 -10.93
CA GLU A 412 -6.35 -15.46 -12.03
C GLU A 412 -7.68 -16.06 -11.53
N ASP A 413 -7.68 -16.60 -10.31
CA ASP A 413 -8.86 -17.09 -9.62
C ASP A 413 -9.34 -16.02 -8.61
N PRO A 414 -10.57 -15.48 -8.77
CA PRO A 414 -11.10 -14.48 -7.84
C PRO A 414 -11.37 -15.02 -6.42
N ASP A 415 -11.34 -16.34 -6.21
CA ASP A 415 -11.44 -16.94 -4.87
C ASP A 415 -10.07 -16.94 -4.14
N ASP A 416 -8.97 -16.68 -4.83
CA ASP A 416 -7.64 -16.56 -4.21
C ASP A 416 -7.45 -15.18 -3.54
N PRO A 417 -6.74 -15.11 -2.40
CA PRO A 417 -6.50 -13.85 -1.72
C PRO A 417 -5.65 -12.92 -2.59
N ASP A 418 -6.05 -11.65 -2.68
CA ASP A 418 -5.29 -10.67 -3.44
C ASP A 418 -3.93 -10.41 -2.78
N PRO A 419 -2.80 -10.53 -3.52
CA PRO A 419 -1.48 -10.22 -3.00
C PRO A 419 -1.22 -8.71 -2.84
N LEU A 420 -2.11 -7.83 -3.30
CA LEU A 420 -1.96 -6.37 -3.25
C LEU A 420 -3.04 -5.74 -2.38
N THR A 421 -2.63 -4.86 -1.48
CA THR A 421 -3.55 -4.00 -0.74
C THR A 421 -3.00 -2.57 -0.72
N VAL A 422 -3.86 -1.58 -0.95
CA VAL A 422 -3.46 -0.17 -0.84
C VAL A 422 -3.98 0.39 0.48
N TYR A 423 -3.09 0.97 1.27
CA TYR A 423 -3.41 1.60 2.54
C TYR A 423 -3.29 3.11 2.46
N PHE A 424 -4.16 3.78 3.20
CA PHE A 424 -4.17 5.22 3.39
C PHE A 424 -4.06 5.58 4.87
N GLY A 425 -3.12 6.44 5.20
CA GLY A 425 -2.73 6.76 6.58
C GLY A 425 -1.59 5.88 7.09
N ASP A 426 -1.15 6.17 8.32
CA ASP A 426 0.00 5.53 8.95
C ASP A 426 -0.43 4.70 10.17
N GLY A 427 0.37 3.69 10.54
CA GLY A 427 0.16 2.90 11.76
C GLY A 427 -0.96 1.86 11.68
N GLU A 428 -1.51 1.49 12.84
CA GLU A 428 -2.58 0.46 12.94
C GLU A 428 -3.95 0.97 12.48
N ASP A 429 -4.15 2.27 12.42
CA ASP A 429 -5.42 2.92 12.04
C ASP A 429 -5.52 3.21 10.53
N ARG A 430 -4.58 2.71 9.72
CA ARG A 430 -4.58 2.87 8.27
C ARG A 430 -5.81 2.20 7.64
N ILE A 431 -6.36 2.84 6.62
CA ILE A 431 -7.59 2.42 5.95
C ILE A 431 -7.22 1.73 4.63
N GLU A 432 -7.85 0.60 4.33
CA GLU A 432 -7.73 -0.05 3.03
C GLU A 432 -8.54 0.70 1.97
N LEU A 433 -7.90 0.99 0.83
CA LEU A 433 -8.51 1.68 -0.29
C LEU A 433 -9.05 0.69 -1.32
N GLU A 434 -10.17 1.05 -1.93
CA GLU A 434 -10.73 0.31 -3.06
C GLU A 434 -9.91 0.57 -4.33
N ILE A 435 -9.48 -0.52 -4.97
CA ILE A 435 -8.69 -0.52 -6.21
C ILE A 435 -9.64 -0.75 -7.40
N ASP A 436 -9.50 0.05 -8.45
CA ASP A 436 -10.14 -0.23 -9.73
C ASP A 436 -9.34 -1.29 -10.50
N GLU A 437 -9.72 -2.55 -10.31
CA GLU A 437 -9.09 -3.72 -10.94
C GLU A 437 -9.07 -3.67 -12.47
N THR A 438 -9.89 -2.84 -13.13
CA THR A 438 -9.88 -2.73 -14.60
C THR A 438 -8.67 -1.97 -15.14
N THR A 439 -7.99 -1.22 -14.28
CA THR A 439 -6.81 -0.39 -14.61
C THR A 439 -5.50 -0.95 -14.06
N ARG A 440 -5.58 -2.00 -13.22
CA ARG A 440 -4.42 -2.57 -12.54
C ARG A 440 -3.41 -3.15 -13.52
N THR A 441 -2.17 -2.71 -13.37
CA THR A 441 -1.00 -3.24 -14.08
C THR A 441 0.18 -3.36 -13.12
N ASP A 442 1.30 -3.89 -13.59
CA ASP A 442 2.55 -3.99 -12.81
C ASP A 442 3.20 -2.62 -12.47
N THR A 443 2.64 -1.53 -13.02
CA THR A 443 3.19 -0.17 -12.93
C THR A 443 2.15 0.91 -12.62
N GLU A 444 0.85 0.61 -12.65
CA GLU A 444 -0.22 1.59 -12.45
C GLU A 444 -1.40 1.01 -11.68
N LEU A 445 -1.93 1.78 -10.72
CA LEU A 445 -3.15 1.48 -9.97
C LEU A 445 -4.02 2.74 -9.92
N LEU A 446 -5.34 2.57 -10.02
CA LEU A 446 -6.31 3.61 -9.73
C LEU A 446 -7.05 3.26 -8.44
N VAL A 447 -7.07 4.17 -7.48
CA VAL A 447 -7.69 3.95 -6.16
C VAL A 447 -8.63 5.08 -5.78
N THR A 448 -9.64 4.76 -4.97
CA THR A 448 -10.55 5.76 -4.41
C THR A 448 -10.11 6.12 -3.00
N VAL A 449 -9.68 7.37 -2.79
CA VAL A 449 -9.35 7.90 -1.47
C VAL A 449 -10.59 8.55 -0.86
N PRO A 450 -11.00 8.18 0.37
CA PRO A 450 -12.10 8.84 1.06
C PRO A 450 -11.75 10.28 1.51
N PRO A 451 -12.73 11.07 1.97
CA PRO A 451 -12.46 12.36 2.60
C PRO A 451 -11.44 12.23 3.73
N PHE A 452 -10.49 13.16 3.79
CA PHE A 452 -9.33 13.06 4.67
C PHE A 452 -9.01 14.37 5.35
N ILE A 453 -8.14 14.30 6.36
CA ILE A 453 -7.65 15.42 7.15
C ILE A 453 -6.13 15.27 7.24
N GLY A 454 -5.40 16.38 7.31
CA GLY A 454 -3.95 16.39 7.28
C GLY A 454 -3.40 16.21 5.86
N ASN A 455 -2.32 15.46 5.72
CA ASN A 455 -1.82 14.98 4.43
C ASN A 455 -1.32 13.54 4.59
N PRO A 456 -2.24 12.57 4.76
CA PRO A 456 -1.84 11.20 5.05
C PRO A 456 -1.18 10.56 3.83
N ASN A 457 -0.32 9.58 4.09
CA ASN A 457 0.37 8.87 3.02
C ASN A 457 -0.49 7.75 2.44
N VAL A 458 -0.22 7.43 1.18
CA VAL A 458 -0.64 6.20 0.53
C VAL A 458 0.54 5.24 0.48
N VAL A 459 0.29 3.98 0.83
CA VAL A 459 1.26 2.88 0.83
C VAL A 459 0.65 1.70 0.06
N VAL A 460 1.45 1.07 -0.80
CA VAL A 460 1.07 -0.18 -1.46
C VAL A 460 1.72 -1.32 -0.68
N ASN A 461 0.92 -2.19 -0.09
CA ASN A 461 1.39 -3.39 0.58
C ASN A 461 1.34 -4.59 -0.38
N THR A 462 2.41 -5.36 -0.39
CA THR A 462 2.47 -6.65 -1.08
C THR A 462 2.50 -7.77 -0.06
N ALA A 463 1.52 -8.67 -0.10
CA ALA A 463 1.51 -9.85 0.76
C ALA A 463 2.71 -10.77 0.44
N PRO A 464 3.26 -11.47 1.43
CA PRO A 464 4.28 -12.48 1.17
C PRO A 464 3.70 -13.62 0.30
N LEU A 465 4.58 -14.29 -0.45
CA LEU A 465 4.18 -15.45 -1.23
C LEU A 465 3.58 -16.54 -0.33
N ALA A 466 2.57 -17.26 -0.82
CA ALA A 466 1.91 -18.32 -0.06
C ALA A 466 2.91 -19.32 0.55
N GLY A 467 2.80 -19.56 1.86
CA GLY A 467 3.71 -20.46 2.60
C GLY A 467 5.04 -19.84 3.02
N THR A 468 5.24 -18.53 2.81
CA THR A 468 6.44 -17.79 3.21
C THR A 468 6.12 -16.62 4.14
N VAL A 469 7.14 -16.03 4.76
CA VAL A 469 7.03 -14.84 5.63
C VAL A 469 8.12 -13.82 5.31
N ASN A 470 8.03 -12.59 5.83
CA ASN A 470 9.11 -11.58 5.75
C ASN A 470 9.62 -11.26 4.31
N ASN A 471 8.79 -11.44 3.30
CA ASN A 471 8.98 -10.94 1.94
C ASN A 471 7.74 -10.12 1.52
N GLY A 472 7.84 -9.36 0.43
CA GLY A 472 6.85 -8.32 0.13
C GLY A 472 6.94 -7.16 1.15
N GLY A 473 5.78 -6.71 1.63
CA GLY A 473 5.64 -5.63 2.60
C GLY A 473 5.20 -4.30 2.00
N ASP A 474 5.30 -3.26 2.81
CA ASP A 474 4.93 -1.89 2.46
C ASP A 474 5.95 -1.27 1.51
N SER A 475 5.46 -0.60 0.47
CA SER A 475 6.25 0.28 -0.38
C SER A 475 6.69 1.54 0.37
N ASN A 476 7.48 2.39 -0.30
CA ASN A 476 7.70 3.75 0.17
C ASN A 476 6.36 4.50 0.23
N ALA A 477 6.17 5.30 1.28
CA ALA A 477 4.96 6.11 1.49
C ALA A 477 5.01 7.40 0.66
N LEU A 478 3.90 7.75 0.00
CA LEU A 478 3.75 9.02 -0.74
C LEU A 478 2.56 9.83 -0.20
N PRO A 479 2.70 11.14 0.04
CA PRO A 479 1.58 11.97 0.46
C PRO A 479 0.57 12.14 -0.67
N ILE A 480 -0.71 12.35 -0.34
CA ILE A 480 -1.72 12.67 -1.35
C ILE A 480 -1.46 14.03 -2.01
N ILE A 481 -1.06 14.99 -1.20
CA ILE A 481 -0.82 16.35 -1.65
C ILE A 481 0.70 16.55 -1.76
N GLU A 482 1.23 16.42 -2.98
CA GLU A 482 2.67 16.38 -3.28
C GLU A 482 3.42 17.66 -2.85
N ASP A 483 2.77 18.82 -2.93
CA ASP A 483 3.34 20.11 -2.53
C ASP A 483 3.45 20.29 -1.00
N GLY A 484 2.96 19.33 -0.22
CA GLY A 484 3.04 19.32 1.23
C GLY A 484 1.93 20.10 1.94
N ARG A 485 0.92 20.63 1.22
CA ARG A 485 -0.24 21.28 1.86
C ARG A 485 -0.98 20.33 2.80
N ILE A 486 -1.64 20.92 3.79
CA ILE A 486 -2.36 20.19 4.84
C ILE A 486 -3.86 20.47 4.73
N ALA A 487 -4.69 19.42 4.70
CA ALA A 487 -6.14 19.54 4.76
C ALA A 487 -6.61 19.79 6.20
N LEU A 488 -7.31 20.90 6.43
CA LEU A 488 -7.92 21.25 7.71
C LEU A 488 -9.44 21.19 7.60
N ARG A 489 -10.10 20.79 8.68
CA ARG A 489 -11.57 20.83 8.76
C ARG A 489 -12.02 21.72 9.89
N ILE A 490 -12.79 22.75 9.57
CA ILE A 490 -13.36 23.70 10.53
C ILE A 490 -14.85 23.43 10.65
N THR A 491 -15.29 23.01 11.84
CA THR A 491 -16.69 22.67 12.10
C THR A 491 -17.30 23.67 13.06
N ALA A 492 -18.37 24.35 12.66
CA ALA A 492 -19.14 25.17 13.58
C ALA A 492 -19.83 24.28 14.63
N SER A 493 -19.69 24.65 15.90
CA SER A 493 -20.28 23.94 17.03
C SER A 493 -21.79 24.13 17.04
N GLU A 494 -22.50 23.13 17.56
CA GLU A 494 -23.93 23.26 17.86
C GLU A 494 -24.14 24.34 18.92
N LEU A 495 -25.18 25.16 18.71
CA LEU A 495 -25.62 26.17 19.66
C LEU A 495 -27.13 26.08 19.85
N GLU A 496 -27.56 25.87 21.09
CA GLU A 496 -28.97 25.91 21.50
C GLU A 496 -29.22 27.16 22.35
N ILE A 497 -30.26 27.92 22.00
CA ILE A 497 -30.69 29.13 22.70
C ILE A 497 -32.21 29.14 22.88
N GLU A 498 -32.70 29.85 23.89
CA GLU A 498 -34.13 30.17 23.99
C GLU A 498 -34.46 31.47 23.26
N TYR A 499 -35.72 31.61 22.83
CA TYR A 499 -36.23 32.83 22.22
C TYR A 499 -35.91 34.09 23.05
N GLY A 500 -35.30 35.09 22.41
CA GLY A 500 -34.89 36.34 23.04
C GLY A 500 -33.46 36.38 23.59
N GLN A 501 -32.79 35.22 23.73
CA GLN A 501 -31.39 35.20 24.17
C GLN A 501 -30.46 35.70 23.06
N PHE A 502 -29.43 36.45 23.44
CA PHE A 502 -28.34 36.84 22.54
C PHE A 502 -27.46 35.63 22.23
N TYR A 503 -27.01 35.55 20.97
CA TYR A 503 -26.35 34.35 20.44
C TYR A 503 -25.17 34.63 19.50
N GLU A 504 -25.07 35.83 18.93
CA GLU A 504 -24.07 36.16 17.91
C GLU A 504 -22.62 36.04 18.41
N ASP A 505 -22.38 36.23 19.72
CA ASP A 505 -21.06 36.06 20.36
C ASP A 505 -20.82 34.66 20.95
N LYS A 506 -21.80 33.76 20.86
CA LYS A 506 -21.72 32.39 21.42
C LYS A 506 -21.35 31.34 20.38
N PHE A 507 -21.19 31.73 19.13
CA PHE A 507 -20.72 30.82 18.09
C PHE A 507 -19.31 30.35 18.40
N ASN A 508 -19.09 29.05 18.23
CA ASN A 508 -17.81 28.41 18.48
C ASN A 508 -17.51 27.40 17.36
N PHE A 509 -16.27 26.96 17.26
CA PHE A 509 -15.85 26.00 16.25
C PHE A 509 -14.77 25.04 16.78
N THR A 510 -14.61 23.93 16.07
CA THR A 510 -13.49 23.00 16.25
C THR A 510 -12.69 22.94 14.97
N VAL A 511 -11.39 22.65 15.09
CA VAL A 511 -10.50 22.40 13.95
C VAL A 511 -9.92 21.00 14.08
N GLU A 512 -10.02 20.22 13.01
CA GLU A 512 -9.35 18.92 12.87
C GLU A 512 -8.21 19.05 11.84
N GLY A 513 -7.09 18.34 12.09
CA GLY A 513 -5.96 18.26 11.15
C GLY A 513 -4.82 19.24 11.38
N LEU A 514 -4.79 19.89 12.55
CA LEU A 514 -3.73 20.82 12.87
C LEU A 514 -2.34 20.16 12.78
N PRO A 515 -1.34 20.82 12.19
CA PRO A 515 0.03 20.31 12.15
C PRO A 515 0.65 20.26 13.55
N ALA A 516 1.76 19.51 13.69
CA ALA A 516 2.60 19.58 14.88
C ALA A 516 3.03 21.04 15.16
N PRO A 517 3.04 21.49 16.42
CA PRO A 517 2.86 20.72 17.66
C PRO A 517 1.40 20.52 18.11
N TYR A 518 0.41 21.00 17.34
CA TYR A 518 -1.01 21.04 17.73
C TYR A 518 -1.80 19.78 17.32
N ALA A 519 -1.14 18.82 16.67
CA ALA A 519 -1.75 17.58 16.18
C ALA A 519 -2.41 16.73 17.29
N ASP A 520 -1.81 16.71 18.49
CA ASP A 520 -2.32 15.97 19.65
C ASP A 520 -3.26 16.79 20.54
N GLY A 521 -3.70 17.96 20.06
CA GLY A 521 -4.55 18.90 20.78
C GLY A 521 -3.84 20.20 21.16
N LEU A 522 -4.63 21.14 21.69
CA LEU A 522 -4.15 22.46 22.08
C LEU A 522 -3.40 22.41 23.42
N PRO A 523 -2.22 23.05 23.54
CA PRO A 523 -1.55 23.26 24.82
C PRO A 523 -2.41 24.05 25.80
N GLU A 524 -2.22 23.80 27.10
CA GLU A 524 -2.99 24.48 28.15
C GLU A 524 -2.78 26.00 28.10
N GLY A 525 -3.87 26.76 27.95
CA GLY A 525 -3.88 28.23 27.95
C GLY A 525 -3.72 28.91 26.59
N ILE A 526 -3.66 28.17 25.48
CA ILE A 526 -3.66 28.71 24.11
C ILE A 526 -5.06 28.57 23.50
N SER A 527 -5.62 29.64 22.91
CA SER A 527 -6.91 29.55 22.21
C SER A 527 -6.74 29.04 20.78
N LEU A 528 -7.82 28.53 20.20
CA LEU A 528 -7.82 28.09 18.80
C LEU A 528 -7.59 29.27 17.85
N GLU A 529 -8.06 30.47 18.19
CA GLU A 529 -7.80 31.68 17.39
C GLU A 529 -6.31 32.05 17.38
N ASP A 530 -5.63 31.96 18.53
CA ASP A 530 -4.18 32.19 18.61
C ASP A 530 -3.40 31.23 17.71
N VAL A 531 -3.82 29.96 17.67
CA VAL A 531 -3.22 28.93 16.80
C VAL A 531 -3.46 29.24 15.33
N LEU A 532 -4.69 29.61 14.94
CA LEU A 532 -4.97 29.97 13.54
C LEU A 532 -4.12 31.17 13.10
N GLU A 533 -3.97 32.19 13.95
CA GLU A 533 -3.12 33.35 13.66
C GLU A 533 -1.64 32.94 13.52
N GLU A 534 -1.14 32.05 14.37
CA GLU A 534 0.23 31.53 14.28
C GLU A 534 0.47 30.74 12.97
N LEU A 535 -0.53 29.98 12.52
CA LEU A 535 -0.51 29.28 11.23
C LEU A 535 -0.75 30.21 10.03
N GLY A 536 -0.94 31.52 10.26
CA GLY A 536 -1.19 32.51 9.21
C GLY A 536 -2.57 32.38 8.56
N LEU A 537 -3.51 31.69 9.19
CA LEU A 537 -4.88 31.52 8.74
C LEU A 537 -5.73 32.75 9.15
N PRO A 538 -6.64 33.23 8.29
CA PRO A 538 -7.54 34.33 8.65
C PRO A 538 -8.45 33.97 9.83
N ALA A 539 -8.97 34.98 10.52
CA ALA A 539 -9.96 34.79 11.57
C ALA A 539 -11.24 34.13 11.03
N ILE A 540 -11.90 33.32 11.87
CA ILE A 540 -13.17 32.68 11.54
C ILE A 540 -14.32 33.62 11.88
N ILE A 541 -15.22 33.82 10.92
CA ILE A 541 -16.50 34.50 11.11
C ILE A 541 -17.63 33.50 10.87
N PHE A 542 -18.82 33.85 11.38
CA PHE A 542 -20.01 33.02 11.25
C PHE A 542 -21.13 33.81 10.60
N GLU A 543 -21.81 33.19 9.65
CA GLU A 543 -23.10 33.67 9.13
C GLU A 543 -24.21 32.70 9.50
N THR A 544 -25.41 33.21 9.64
CA THR A 544 -26.61 32.39 9.85
C THR A 544 -27.79 32.97 9.10
N ASN A 545 -28.74 32.12 8.74
CA ASN A 545 -30.02 32.52 8.17
C ASN A 545 -31.06 32.94 9.23
N ALA A 546 -30.67 33.00 10.51
CA ALA A 546 -31.50 33.49 11.60
C ALA A 546 -31.65 35.02 11.53
N GLU A 547 -32.89 35.52 11.53
CA GLU A 547 -33.17 36.97 11.53
C GLU A 547 -33.05 37.54 12.95
N GLY A 548 -31.96 38.26 13.22
CA GLY A 548 -31.76 38.96 14.49
C GLY A 548 -32.68 40.19 14.67
N PRO A 549 -32.83 40.71 15.91
CA PRO A 549 -32.16 40.27 17.14
C PRO A 549 -32.86 39.10 17.86
N TYR A 550 -34.09 38.76 17.49
CA TYR A 550 -34.90 37.71 18.13
C TYR A 550 -35.36 36.69 17.07
N PRO A 551 -34.49 35.75 16.68
CA PRO A 551 -34.85 34.77 15.67
C PRO A 551 -36.02 33.91 16.14
N ARG A 552 -36.89 33.52 15.21
CA ARG A 552 -38.08 32.72 15.53
C ARG A 552 -37.68 31.34 16.05
N VAL A 553 -38.56 30.68 16.77
CA VAL A 553 -38.36 29.29 17.22
C VAL A 553 -38.29 28.39 15.98
N SER A 554 -37.08 27.92 15.66
CA SER A 554 -36.78 27.09 14.49
C SER A 554 -35.36 26.53 14.58
N ASN A 555 -35.00 25.70 13.60
CA ASN A 555 -33.65 25.21 13.39
C ASN A 555 -32.99 25.99 12.25
N TYR A 556 -31.91 26.67 12.56
CA TYR A 556 -31.09 27.46 11.64
C TYR A 556 -29.73 26.78 11.43
N THR A 557 -28.96 27.32 10.50
CA THR A 557 -27.62 26.83 10.19
C THR A 557 -26.59 27.91 10.48
N ILE A 558 -25.46 27.49 11.06
CA ILE A 558 -24.28 28.30 11.31
C ILE A 558 -23.27 27.95 10.23
N PHE A 559 -22.88 28.94 9.43
CA PHE A 559 -21.91 28.81 8.35
C PHE A 559 -20.59 29.44 8.78
N PRO A 560 -19.56 28.65 9.12
CA PRO A 560 -18.23 29.19 9.39
C PRO A 560 -17.52 29.51 8.07
N CYS A 561 -16.82 30.63 8.00
CA CYS A 561 -15.88 30.91 6.92
C CYS A 561 -14.79 31.89 7.38
N PHE A 562 -13.80 32.17 6.52
CA PHE A 562 -12.76 33.15 6.82
C PHE A 562 -13.26 34.59 6.71
N GLU A 563 -12.75 35.48 7.56
CA GLU A 563 -12.99 36.91 7.46
C GLU A 563 -12.60 37.43 6.06
N GLY A 564 -13.50 38.19 5.42
CA GLY A 564 -13.33 38.69 4.06
C GLY A 564 -13.90 37.79 2.95
N THR A 565 -14.46 36.63 3.31
CA THR A 565 -15.26 35.80 2.39
C THR A 565 -16.56 36.53 2.03
N VAL A 566 -17.02 36.38 0.79
CA VAL A 566 -18.21 37.10 0.29
C VAL A 566 -19.52 36.50 0.81
N ASP A 567 -19.57 35.18 0.99
CA ASP A 567 -20.74 34.42 1.43
C ASP A 567 -20.28 33.11 2.07
N CYS A 568 -20.49 32.94 3.38
CA CYS A 568 -20.11 31.73 4.10
C CYS A 568 -21.04 30.54 3.74
N SER A 569 -22.26 30.79 3.26
CA SER A 569 -23.23 29.71 3.00
C SER A 569 -22.83 28.84 1.81
N SER A 570 -22.20 29.44 0.81
CA SER A 570 -21.72 28.79 -0.41
C SER A 570 -20.24 28.38 -0.37
N THR A 571 -19.42 28.98 0.49
CA THR A 571 -17.99 28.67 0.59
C THR A 571 -17.75 27.40 1.42
N LYS A 572 -17.54 26.26 0.74
CA LYS A 572 -17.26 24.98 1.42
C LYS A 572 -15.78 24.67 1.58
N VAL A 573 -14.95 25.13 0.65
CA VAL A 573 -13.49 24.98 0.73
C VAL A 573 -12.77 26.27 0.36
N THR A 574 -11.65 26.51 1.01
CA THR A 574 -10.70 27.56 0.66
C THR A 574 -9.30 26.95 0.51
N GLU A 575 -8.69 27.18 -0.65
CA GLU A 575 -7.30 26.80 -0.89
C GLU A 575 -6.36 27.96 -0.57
N LEU A 576 -5.37 27.67 0.26
CA LEU A 576 -4.30 28.57 0.68
C LEU A 576 -2.95 27.96 0.27
N PRO A 577 -1.85 28.73 0.26
CA PRO A 577 -0.53 28.23 -0.16
C PRO A 577 -0.05 26.99 0.61
N GLU A 578 -0.41 26.88 1.91
CA GLU A 578 0.02 25.79 2.80
C GLU A 578 -1.13 24.88 3.25
N TYR A 579 -2.39 25.26 2.99
CA TYR A 579 -3.56 24.59 3.54
C TYR A 579 -4.71 24.45 2.55
N ILE A 580 -5.50 23.39 2.71
CA ILE A 580 -6.82 23.23 2.09
C ILE A 580 -7.83 23.18 3.22
N VAL A 581 -8.69 24.17 3.35
CA VAL A 581 -9.57 24.31 4.51
C VAL A 581 -11.00 24.00 4.11
N THR A 582 -11.60 22.97 4.71
CA THR A 582 -13.01 22.58 4.54
C THR A 582 -13.86 23.08 5.69
N PHE A 583 -14.96 23.74 5.36
CA PHE A 583 -15.93 24.28 6.32
C PHE A 583 -17.14 23.37 6.44
N LYS A 584 -17.46 22.98 7.68
CA LYS A 584 -18.65 22.20 8.03
C LYS A 584 -19.60 23.04 8.87
N SER A 585 -20.83 23.17 8.39
CA SER A 585 -21.88 23.92 9.06
C SER A 585 -22.36 23.24 10.34
N GLY A 586 -22.73 24.05 11.33
CA GLY A 586 -23.28 23.62 12.62
C GLY A 586 -24.77 23.99 12.75
N PRO A 587 -25.54 23.32 13.61
CA PRO A 587 -26.93 23.69 13.86
C PRO A 587 -27.04 24.83 14.91
N LEU A 588 -27.95 25.77 14.65
CA LEU A 588 -28.44 26.75 15.63
C LEU A 588 -29.90 26.42 15.96
N ILE A 589 -30.19 26.02 17.19
CA ILE A 589 -31.52 25.60 17.63
C ILE A 589 -32.11 26.70 18.52
N VAL A 590 -33.25 27.26 18.12
CA VAL A 590 -33.98 28.27 18.92
C VAL A 590 -35.21 27.62 19.52
N THR A 591 -35.26 27.51 20.85
CA THR A 591 -36.37 26.91 21.62
C THR A 591 -37.30 27.97 22.20
N LYS A 592 -38.48 27.54 22.67
CA LYS A 592 -39.46 28.44 23.31
C LYS A 592 -38.92 28.93 24.66
N LYS A 593 -39.23 30.18 25.01
CA LYS A 593 -39.00 30.77 26.34
C LYS A 593 -40.31 30.88 27.10
N ASP A 594 -40.29 30.55 28.38
CA ASP A 594 -41.46 30.69 29.27
C ASP A 594 -41.82 32.17 29.47
N LEU A 595 -43.10 32.50 29.25
CA LEU A 595 -43.65 33.85 29.38
C LEU A 595 -45.01 33.80 30.10
N THR A 596 -45.14 34.54 31.19
CA THR A 596 -46.41 34.72 31.91
C THR A 596 -46.87 36.16 31.78
N ILE A 597 -48.09 36.37 31.27
CA ILE A 597 -48.68 37.70 31.09
C ILE A 597 -49.85 37.84 32.06
N MET A 598 -49.83 38.86 32.92
CA MET A 598 -50.89 39.10 33.91
C MET A 598 -51.34 40.55 33.92
N PRO A 599 -52.65 40.85 33.99
CA PRO A 599 -53.13 42.21 34.17
C PRO A 599 -52.71 42.78 35.54
N GLU A 600 -52.35 44.06 35.57
CA GLU A 600 -52.07 44.78 36.81
C GLU A 600 -53.37 45.13 37.56
N GLU A 601 -53.30 45.18 38.89
CA GLU A 601 -54.42 45.64 39.73
C GLU A 601 -54.76 47.11 39.41
N ILE A 602 -56.03 47.37 39.07
CA ILE A 602 -56.51 48.70 38.70
C ILE A 602 -57.57 49.21 39.67
N VAL A 603 -57.42 50.47 40.10
CA VAL A 603 -58.44 51.23 40.82
C VAL A 603 -58.96 52.32 39.88
N THR A 604 -60.24 52.25 39.53
CA THR A 604 -60.88 53.22 38.61
C THR A 604 -62.04 53.95 39.30
N THR A 605 -62.34 55.17 38.85
CA THR A 605 -63.51 55.91 39.34
C THR A 605 -64.74 55.52 38.53
N TYR A 606 -65.91 55.43 39.19
CA TYR A 606 -67.16 55.14 38.51
C TYR A 606 -67.42 56.12 37.35
N GLY A 607 -67.47 55.59 36.12
CA GLY A 607 -67.66 56.36 34.89
C GLY A 607 -66.42 56.48 34.00
N GLU A 608 -65.24 56.05 34.44
CA GLU A 608 -64.03 56.02 33.60
C GLU A 608 -63.91 54.70 32.82
N ALA A 609 -63.23 54.76 31.66
CA ALA A 609 -62.87 53.57 30.90
C ALA A 609 -61.81 52.76 31.65
N ILE A 610 -62.01 51.45 31.77
CA ILE A 610 -61.03 50.49 32.27
C ILE A 610 -60.06 50.17 31.13
N ASN A 611 -58.81 50.60 31.28
CA ASN A 611 -57.71 50.17 30.42
C ASN A 611 -56.80 49.28 31.26
N LEU A 612 -56.64 48.02 30.88
CA LEU A 612 -55.78 47.10 31.60
C LEU A 612 -54.34 47.27 31.15
N ASN A 613 -53.45 47.52 32.11
CA ASN A 613 -52.02 47.37 31.88
C ASN A 613 -51.66 45.89 32.08
N LEU A 614 -50.83 45.36 31.20
CA LEU A 614 -50.36 43.98 31.29
C LEU A 614 -48.91 43.98 31.77
N SER A 615 -48.64 43.16 32.78
CA SER A 615 -47.29 42.80 33.22
C SER A 615 -46.83 41.56 32.47
N TYR A 616 -45.57 41.57 32.03
CA TYR A 616 -44.95 40.48 31.29
C TYR A 616 -43.79 39.95 32.14
N ASN A 617 -43.94 38.73 32.66
CA ASN A 617 -42.96 38.08 33.51
C ASN A 617 -42.28 36.95 32.74
N TYR A 618 -40.96 37.04 32.60
CA TYR A 618 -40.13 36.03 31.92
C TYR A 618 -38.72 36.07 32.51
N ASP A 619 -37.94 35.00 32.30
CA ASP A 619 -36.52 35.00 32.65
C ASP A 619 -35.74 35.89 31.66
N ASN A 620 -35.19 37.00 32.16
CA ASN A 620 -34.40 37.94 31.38
C ASN A 620 -32.92 37.55 31.26
N THR A 621 -32.52 36.39 31.79
CA THR A 621 -31.17 35.87 31.65
C THR A 621 -30.80 35.75 30.16
N GLY A 622 -29.63 36.29 29.79
CA GLY A 622 -29.09 36.22 28.43
C GLY A 622 -29.73 37.17 27.42
N ILE A 623 -30.61 38.09 27.82
CA ILE A 623 -31.24 39.08 26.93
C ILE A 623 -30.45 40.41 27.01
N THR A 624 -29.89 40.86 25.88
CA THR A 624 -29.03 42.07 25.84
C THR A 624 -29.80 43.36 26.10
N ASP A 625 -30.92 43.57 25.39
CA ASP A 625 -31.80 44.72 25.60
C ASP A 625 -33.17 44.25 26.06
N ASN A 626 -33.30 44.11 27.38
CA ASN A 626 -34.54 43.67 28.00
C ASN A 626 -35.71 44.63 27.71
N ALA A 627 -35.47 45.93 27.53
CA ALA A 627 -36.53 46.89 27.27
C ALA A 627 -37.04 46.78 25.82
N ALA A 628 -36.14 46.63 24.85
CA ALA A 628 -36.52 46.38 23.46
C ALA A 628 -37.18 45.01 23.29
N PHE A 629 -36.72 43.98 23.99
CA PHE A 629 -37.35 42.66 23.98
C PHE A 629 -38.76 42.72 24.56
N LEU A 630 -38.94 43.38 25.72
CA LEU A 630 -40.25 43.62 26.30
C LEU A 630 -41.16 44.40 25.34
N SER A 631 -40.66 45.43 24.66
CA SER A 631 -41.43 46.17 23.64
C SER A 631 -41.85 45.24 22.50
N ALA A 632 -40.95 44.43 21.98
CA ALA A 632 -41.22 43.52 20.88
C ALA A 632 -42.30 42.47 21.24
N ILE A 633 -42.18 41.81 22.39
CA ILE A 633 -43.18 40.82 22.82
C ILE A 633 -44.51 41.48 23.21
N SER A 634 -44.48 42.67 23.82
CA SER A 634 -45.69 43.38 24.22
C SER A 634 -46.43 44.00 23.04
N GLU A 635 -45.73 44.49 22.02
CA GLU A 635 -46.30 44.95 20.75
C GLU A 635 -46.88 43.78 19.95
N ALA A 636 -46.14 42.66 19.84
CA ALA A 636 -46.63 41.45 19.20
C ALA A 636 -47.90 40.92 19.89
N HIS A 637 -47.91 40.86 21.23
CA HIS A 637 -49.10 40.48 22.00
C HIS A 637 -50.23 41.52 21.85
N SER A 638 -49.93 42.83 21.89
CA SER A 638 -50.96 43.87 21.76
C SER A 638 -51.62 43.84 20.37
N ALA A 639 -50.88 43.45 19.33
CA ALA A 639 -51.39 43.30 17.97
C ALA A 639 -52.38 42.13 17.80
N THR A 640 -52.46 41.20 18.77
CA THR A 640 -53.47 40.14 18.78
C THR A 640 -54.80 40.60 19.37
N PHE A 641 -54.86 41.75 20.04
CA PHE A 641 -56.12 42.32 20.54
C PHE A 641 -56.88 43.04 19.43
N TYR A 642 -58.19 43.12 19.60
CA TYR A 642 -59.04 43.87 18.69
C TYR A 642 -58.78 45.39 18.84
N PRO A 643 -58.80 46.20 17.76
CA PRO A 643 -58.39 47.61 17.83
C PRO A 643 -59.22 48.51 18.76
N GLU A 644 -60.46 48.14 19.07
CA GLU A 644 -61.29 48.81 20.08
C GLU A 644 -61.06 48.15 21.45
N ASN A 645 -60.89 48.93 22.53
CA ASN A 645 -60.69 48.40 23.89
C ASN A 645 -61.87 47.49 24.30
N THR A 646 -61.68 46.18 24.14
CA THR A 646 -62.73 45.17 24.29
C THR A 646 -62.34 44.21 25.41
N LEU A 647 -63.27 44.03 26.35
CA LEU A 647 -63.04 43.27 27.59
C LEU A 647 -64.19 42.26 27.77
N ALA A 648 -63.87 41.08 28.27
CA ALA A 648 -64.87 40.17 28.83
C ALA A 648 -65.21 40.60 30.25
N LEU A 649 -66.49 40.65 30.60
CA LEU A 649 -66.95 40.94 31.94
C LEU A 649 -67.80 39.78 32.45
N ILE A 650 -67.46 39.21 33.61
CA ILE A 650 -68.33 38.27 34.32
C ILE A 650 -69.01 38.98 35.50
N ASN A 651 -70.33 39.12 35.44
CA ASN A 651 -71.10 39.80 36.49
C ASN A 651 -71.73 38.79 37.47
N GLY A 652 -71.60 39.05 38.78
CA GLY A 652 -72.36 38.36 39.82
C GLY A 652 -71.80 37.02 40.33
N PHE A 653 -70.49 36.79 40.22
CA PHE A 653 -69.85 35.60 40.78
C PHE A 653 -70.01 35.56 42.32
N LYS A 654 -70.73 34.56 42.86
CA LYS A 654 -70.99 34.41 44.31
C LYS A 654 -70.12 33.30 44.92
N ALA A 655 -69.71 33.50 46.18
CA ALA A 655 -68.84 32.63 46.98
C ALA A 655 -69.14 31.11 46.89
N LEU A 656 -68.06 30.32 46.81
CA LEU A 656 -67.98 28.99 46.17
C LEU A 656 -67.77 27.86 47.21
N VAL A 657 -68.29 26.62 46.97
CA VAL A 657 -68.23 25.51 47.96
C VAL A 657 -68.06 24.08 47.38
N ASN A 658 -67.83 23.86 46.07
CA ASN A 658 -67.73 22.52 45.47
C ASN A 658 -66.69 22.39 44.33
N ASP A 659 -66.25 21.16 44.03
CA ASP A 659 -65.16 20.83 43.10
C ASP A 659 -65.39 21.32 41.65
N GLU A 660 -66.66 21.40 41.20
CA GLU A 660 -67.07 21.93 39.89
C GLU A 660 -66.73 23.43 39.72
N GLN A 661 -66.77 24.18 40.83
CA GLN A 661 -66.48 25.61 40.86
C GLN A 661 -64.98 25.90 40.99
N VAL A 662 -64.17 24.90 41.40
CA VAL A 662 -62.70 24.98 41.42
C VAL A 662 -62.13 24.92 40.01
N ALA A 663 -62.72 24.14 39.10
CA ALA A 663 -62.27 24.10 37.70
C ALA A 663 -62.53 25.42 36.95
N ILE A 664 -63.65 26.10 37.26
CA ILE A 664 -63.95 27.44 36.74
C ILE A 664 -63.00 28.46 37.38
N LEU A 665 -62.70 28.35 38.69
CA LEU A 665 -61.69 29.18 39.33
C LEU A 665 -60.31 29.03 38.68
N ASN A 666 -59.85 27.80 38.42
CA ASN A 666 -58.56 27.57 37.73
C ASN A 666 -58.56 28.20 36.33
N LEU A 667 -59.67 28.15 35.59
CA LEU A 667 -59.82 28.84 34.30
C LEU A 667 -59.80 30.38 34.43
N LEU A 668 -60.32 30.91 35.53
CA LEU A 668 -60.33 32.36 35.80
C LEU A 668 -58.99 32.86 36.34
N GLU A 669 -58.23 32.02 37.03
CA GLU A 669 -56.94 32.34 37.65
C GLU A 669 -55.77 32.14 36.67
N ASP A 670 -55.79 31.07 35.87
CA ASP A 670 -54.66 30.67 35.00
C ASP A 670 -55.04 30.53 33.50
N GLY A 671 -56.31 30.75 33.14
CA GLY A 671 -56.78 30.58 31.76
C GLY A 671 -56.58 31.80 30.86
N SER A 672 -56.26 31.54 29.58
CA SER A 672 -56.18 32.57 28.53
C SER A 672 -57.52 32.70 27.79
N TRP A 673 -57.87 33.90 27.32
CA TRP A 673 -59.18 34.16 26.72
C TRP A 673 -59.03 34.73 25.30
N ILE A 674 -59.77 34.15 24.36
CA ILE A 674 -59.80 34.57 22.96
C ILE A 674 -61.23 34.74 22.46
N SER A 675 -61.42 35.52 21.41
CA SER A 675 -62.73 35.71 20.79
C SER A 675 -62.65 35.96 19.28
N THR A 676 -63.71 35.59 18.57
CA THR A 676 -63.83 35.87 17.13
C THR A 676 -64.17 37.33 16.87
N GLU A 677 -63.76 37.86 15.73
CA GLU A 677 -64.06 39.24 15.32
C GLU A 677 -65.54 39.60 15.43
N ARG A 678 -66.41 38.68 15.01
CA ARG A 678 -67.87 38.87 15.00
C ARG A 678 -68.47 38.92 16.39
N THR A 679 -67.95 38.11 17.31
CA THR A 679 -68.33 38.20 18.74
C THR A 679 -68.01 39.58 19.29
N LEU A 680 -66.84 40.11 18.96
CA LEU A 680 -66.38 41.42 19.43
C LEU A 680 -67.19 42.56 18.79
N GLN A 681 -67.56 42.45 17.51
CA GLN A 681 -68.41 43.42 16.81
C GLN A 681 -69.87 43.41 17.29
N ASN A 682 -70.39 42.24 17.70
CA ASN A 682 -71.76 42.06 18.20
C ASN A 682 -71.89 42.26 19.72
N GLY A 683 -70.78 42.43 20.43
CA GLY A 683 -70.74 42.78 21.85
C GLY A 683 -71.50 44.07 22.13
N PHE A 684 -72.14 44.15 23.31
CA PHE A 684 -73.00 45.28 23.66
C PHE A 684 -72.18 46.57 23.76
N LYS A 685 -72.30 47.49 22.80
CA LYS A 685 -71.73 48.85 22.91
C LYS A 685 -72.53 49.66 23.94
N ALA A 686 -72.06 49.70 25.18
CA ALA A 686 -72.59 50.67 26.15
C ALA A 686 -72.20 52.08 25.69
N LEU A 687 -73.19 52.91 25.34
CA LEU A 687 -73.01 54.22 24.70
C LEU A 687 -72.37 55.31 25.62
N VAL A 688 -71.79 54.92 26.75
CA VAL A 688 -71.19 55.78 27.76
C VAL A 688 -69.93 55.03 28.22
N ASN A 689 -68.73 55.52 27.88
CA ASN A 689 -67.40 55.14 28.42
C ASN A 689 -66.37 54.43 27.49
N GLU A 690 -66.44 54.58 26.16
CA GLU A 690 -65.30 54.28 25.25
C GLU A 690 -64.70 52.85 25.31
N MET A 691 -65.46 51.85 25.79
CA MET A 691 -65.07 50.43 25.84
C MET A 691 -66.14 49.53 25.24
N ASN A 692 -65.74 48.38 24.72
CA ASN A 692 -66.63 47.29 24.36
C ASN A 692 -66.61 46.22 25.45
N LEU A 693 -67.79 45.75 25.85
CA LEU A 693 -67.92 44.70 26.85
C LEU A 693 -68.62 43.49 26.26
N VAL A 694 -67.95 42.35 26.32
CA VAL A 694 -68.54 41.03 26.13
C VAL A 694 -69.04 40.58 27.49
N ASN A 695 -70.34 40.77 27.74
CA ASN A 695 -70.94 40.44 29.03
C ASN A 695 -71.25 38.94 29.13
N LEU A 696 -70.61 38.28 30.08
CA LEU A 696 -70.76 36.88 30.41
C LEU A 696 -71.49 36.74 31.75
N ASN A 697 -72.46 35.84 31.81
CA ASN A 697 -73.14 35.49 33.05
C ASN A 697 -72.73 34.09 33.48
N THR A 698 -72.96 33.74 34.76
CA THR A 698 -72.66 32.39 35.28
C THR A 698 -73.34 31.29 34.47
N SER A 699 -74.51 31.56 33.89
CA SER A 699 -75.23 30.62 33.03
C SER A 699 -74.51 30.27 31.72
N HIS A 700 -73.51 31.06 31.30
CA HIS A 700 -72.66 30.73 30.14
C HIS A 700 -71.58 29.69 30.48
N PHE A 701 -71.45 29.31 31.75
CA PHE A 701 -70.48 28.31 32.25
C PHE A 701 -71.15 27.07 32.85
N ASP A 702 -72.49 27.02 32.90
CA ASP A 702 -73.24 25.91 33.51
C ASP A 702 -72.92 24.55 32.86
N ASP A 703 -72.48 24.54 31.60
CA ASP A 703 -72.12 23.33 30.84
C ASP A 703 -70.61 22.99 30.86
N TYR A 704 -69.76 23.83 31.48
CA TYR A 704 -68.29 23.60 31.54
C TYR A 704 -67.93 22.37 32.40
N SER A 705 -68.74 22.04 33.42
CA SER A 705 -68.54 20.88 34.29
C SER A 705 -68.81 19.53 33.59
N ASP A 706 -69.72 19.51 32.61
CA ASP A 706 -70.05 18.30 31.83
C ASP A 706 -68.95 17.94 30.81
N TYR A 707 -68.13 18.90 30.41
CA TYR A 707 -67.00 18.70 29.50
C TYR A 707 -65.87 17.86 30.14
N LEU A 708 -65.54 18.13 31.41
CA LEU A 708 -64.54 17.37 32.17
C LEU A 708 -64.93 15.90 32.40
N SER A 709 -66.21 15.54 32.20
CA SER A 709 -66.72 14.20 32.46
C SER A 709 -67.15 13.42 31.22
N ASN A 710 -67.58 14.05 30.11
CA ASN A 710 -68.15 13.30 28.96
C ASN A 710 -67.93 13.87 27.55
N GLY A 711 -67.04 14.84 27.33
CA GLY A 711 -66.48 15.15 25.99
C GLY A 711 -67.41 15.55 24.84
N PHE A 712 -68.74 15.66 25.00
CA PHE A 712 -69.61 16.18 23.94
C PHE A 712 -71.00 16.59 24.44
N LYS A 713 -71.35 17.88 24.33
CA LYS A 713 -72.71 18.38 24.03
C LYS A 713 -72.72 19.90 23.88
N ALA A 714 -73.54 20.38 22.94
CA ALA A 714 -73.77 21.78 22.63
C ALA A 714 -75.17 22.22 23.08
N LEU A 715 -75.35 23.44 23.63
CA LEU A 715 -76.65 24.14 23.56
C LEU A 715 -76.67 25.67 23.88
N VAL A 716 -77.23 26.44 22.93
CA VAL A 716 -78.10 27.65 22.98
C VAL A 716 -77.92 28.72 24.09
N ASN A 717 -77.39 29.91 23.73
CA ASN A 717 -78.14 31.17 23.43
C ASN A 717 -77.19 32.36 23.14
N ASP A 718 -77.47 33.16 22.08
CA ASP A 718 -76.82 34.38 21.51
C ASP A 718 -75.27 34.50 21.42
N PHE A 719 -74.49 33.88 22.31
CA PHE A 719 -73.03 33.74 22.24
C PHE A 719 -72.65 32.30 22.66
N LYS A 720 -71.83 31.62 21.85
CA LYS A 720 -71.34 30.27 22.17
C LYS A 720 -70.01 30.39 22.93
N ALA A 721 -70.00 29.96 24.19
CA ALA A 721 -68.77 29.60 24.86
C ALA A 721 -68.34 28.21 24.35
N LEU A 722 -67.16 28.10 23.74
CA LEU A 722 -66.57 26.81 23.40
C LEU A 722 -65.24 26.66 24.12
N VAL A 723 -65.07 25.51 24.75
CA VAL A 723 -63.80 25.06 25.30
C VAL A 723 -63.43 23.87 24.47
N ASN A 724 -62.40 23.96 23.62
CA ASN A 724 -61.91 22.73 23.02
C ASN A 724 -60.56 22.77 22.32
N SER A 725 -59.75 21.76 22.63
CA SER A 725 -58.69 21.17 21.80
C SER A 725 -59.18 20.60 20.46
N GLU A 726 -60.50 20.58 20.18
CA GLU A 726 -61.08 20.12 18.91
C GLU A 726 -61.38 21.21 17.87
N ILE A 727 -61.43 22.51 18.23
CA ILE A 727 -61.49 23.60 17.23
C ILE A 727 -60.22 23.61 16.37
N PHE A 728 -59.12 23.20 16.97
CA PHE A 728 -57.77 23.26 16.42
C PHE A 728 -57.27 21.90 15.88
N ASN A 729 -58.00 20.80 16.10
CA ASN A 729 -57.66 19.45 15.62
C ASN A 729 -58.56 18.94 14.48
N GLY A 730 -59.30 19.82 13.80
CA GLY A 730 -60.05 19.47 12.58
C GLY A 730 -61.22 18.49 12.75
N ASN A 731 -61.69 18.21 13.98
CA ASN A 731 -62.74 17.22 14.24
C ASN A 731 -64.03 17.78 14.86
N ALA A 732 -64.16 19.11 14.96
CA ALA A 732 -65.44 19.72 15.28
C ALA A 732 -66.44 19.50 14.13
N SER A 733 -67.41 18.60 14.34
CA SER A 733 -68.54 18.37 13.44
C SER A 733 -69.46 19.61 13.42
N PHE A 734 -69.08 20.62 12.66
CA PHE A 734 -70.00 21.67 12.22
C PHE A 734 -70.92 21.07 11.15
N GLY A 735 -72.23 21.15 11.34
CA GLY A 735 -73.18 20.71 10.33
C GLY A 735 -72.92 21.44 9.01
N ASN A 736 -72.40 20.72 8.01
CA ASN A 736 -72.10 21.19 6.65
C ASN A 736 -71.44 22.57 6.53
N ILE A 737 -70.21 22.72 7.05
CA ILE A 737 -69.29 23.76 6.54
C ILE A 737 -68.33 23.10 5.55
N THR A 738 -68.32 23.65 4.34
CA THR A 738 -67.34 23.30 3.31
C THR A 738 -66.02 23.93 3.73
N ASN A 739 -64.98 23.11 3.91
CA ASN A 739 -63.64 23.46 4.37
C ASN A 739 -63.13 24.73 3.66
N GLY A 740 -63.15 25.86 4.36
CA GLY A 740 -62.91 27.20 3.83
C GLY A 740 -61.71 27.89 4.45
N PHE A 741 -60.74 27.14 4.98
CA PHE A 741 -59.48 27.70 5.45
C PHE A 741 -58.62 28.08 4.23
N LYS A 742 -58.61 29.38 3.88
CA LYS A 742 -57.61 29.94 2.97
C LYS A 742 -56.39 30.31 3.81
N ALA A 743 -55.33 29.53 3.66
CA ALA A 743 -54.00 29.84 4.17
C ALA A 743 -53.58 31.25 3.71
N LEU A 744 -53.34 32.14 4.67
CA LEU A 744 -52.66 33.41 4.47
C LEU A 744 -51.37 33.37 5.29
N VAL A 745 -50.27 33.59 4.58
CA VAL A 745 -48.90 33.48 5.06
C VAL A 745 -48.63 34.59 6.07
N ASN A 746 -48.10 34.19 7.23
CA ASN A 746 -47.40 35.00 8.22
C ASN A 746 -48.26 35.71 9.30
N ASP A 747 -48.92 34.93 10.15
CA ASP A 747 -49.02 35.15 11.60
C ASP A 747 -49.42 33.80 12.21
N SER A 748 -48.85 33.39 13.34
CA SER A 748 -48.88 32.00 13.87
C SER A 748 -50.21 31.26 13.70
N ASP A 749 -50.19 30.15 12.96
CA ASP A 749 -51.32 29.25 12.72
C ASP A 749 -51.84 28.68 14.03
N VAL A 750 -52.99 29.16 14.51
CA VAL A 750 -53.67 28.54 15.65
C VAL A 750 -54.37 27.26 15.13
N GLY A 751 -53.87 26.08 15.52
CA GLY A 751 -54.41 24.77 15.16
C GLY A 751 -53.96 24.19 13.81
N GLY A 752 -52.81 24.61 13.29
CA GLY A 752 -52.19 23.95 12.13
C GLY A 752 -51.64 22.56 12.47
N ALA A 753 -51.35 21.73 11.47
CA ALA A 753 -50.74 20.40 11.68
C ALA A 753 -49.33 20.47 12.33
N ASP A 754 -48.67 21.63 12.24
CA ASP A 754 -47.36 21.92 12.83
C ASP A 754 -47.47 22.73 14.16
N ASP A 755 -48.68 23.01 14.63
CA ASP A 755 -48.90 23.77 15.88
C ASP A 755 -48.80 22.85 17.11
N GLN A 756 -47.71 23.01 17.86
CA GLN A 756 -47.44 22.28 19.11
C GLN A 756 -47.82 23.08 20.36
N ASN A 757 -48.61 24.15 20.24
CA ASN A 757 -49.07 24.89 21.41
C ASN A 757 -50.16 24.10 22.15
N ASP A 758 -50.09 24.08 23.47
CA ASP A 758 -51.15 23.53 24.30
C ASP A 758 -52.24 24.60 24.51
N TYR A 759 -53.43 24.31 23.99
CA TYR A 759 -54.61 25.17 24.14
C TYR A 759 -55.57 24.67 25.23
N SER A 760 -55.14 23.72 26.07
CA SER A 760 -55.96 23.13 27.13
C SER A 760 -56.51 24.16 28.12
N GLU A 761 -55.81 25.28 28.31
CA GLU A 761 -56.16 26.37 29.22
C GLU A 761 -56.64 27.65 28.49
N VAL A 762 -57.06 27.52 27.22
CA VAL A 762 -57.59 28.65 26.43
C VAL A 762 -59.11 28.59 26.28
N PHE A 763 -59.80 29.65 26.71
CA PHE A 763 -61.24 29.82 26.57
C PHE A 763 -61.60 30.66 25.35
N ALA A 764 -62.39 30.10 24.42
CA ALA A 764 -62.80 30.79 23.20
C ALA A 764 -64.27 31.22 23.25
N ILE A 765 -64.53 32.51 23.00
CA ILE A 765 -65.88 33.08 22.87
C ILE A 765 -66.19 33.33 21.40
N VAL A 766 -67.18 32.63 20.86
CA VAL A 766 -67.58 32.73 19.45
C VAL A 766 -69.06 33.08 19.30
N TYR A 767 -69.43 33.66 18.16
CA TYR A 767 -70.81 34.08 17.89
C TYR A 767 -71.57 32.93 17.24
N ASP A 768 -72.87 32.77 17.53
CA ASP A 768 -73.65 31.62 17.05
C ASP A 768 -73.77 31.57 15.51
N GLY A 769 -73.73 32.74 14.85
CA GLY A 769 -73.70 32.87 13.39
C GLY A 769 -72.34 32.60 12.72
N ASP A 770 -71.29 32.28 13.48
CA ASP A 770 -69.97 31.90 12.94
C ASP A 770 -69.97 30.46 12.40
N GLY A 771 -71.06 29.70 12.56
CA GLY A 771 -71.23 28.36 12.02
C GLY A 771 -71.50 28.28 10.51
N ASP A 772 -71.75 29.40 9.81
CA ASP A 772 -72.06 29.41 8.38
C ASP A 772 -70.92 30.00 7.51
N GLU A 773 -69.89 30.61 8.11
CA GLU A 773 -68.71 31.14 7.41
C GLU A 773 -67.42 30.80 8.18
N PRO A 774 -66.29 30.52 7.49
CA PRO A 774 -65.04 30.19 8.15
C PRO A 774 -64.53 31.34 9.01
N ILE A 775 -64.12 31.03 10.24
CA ILE A 775 -63.46 31.98 11.15
C ILE A 775 -62.12 32.37 10.55
N SER A 776 -61.92 33.66 10.29
CA SER A 776 -60.69 34.17 9.67
C SER A 776 -59.60 34.54 10.67
N ARG A 777 -59.94 34.83 11.93
CA ARG A 777 -59.00 35.24 12.98
C ARG A 777 -59.62 35.14 14.39
N PHE A 778 -58.81 34.76 15.37
CA PHE A 778 -59.09 34.93 16.79
C PHE A 778 -58.29 36.12 17.34
N TYR A 779 -58.90 36.86 18.26
CA TYR A 779 -58.28 37.98 18.97
C TYR A 779 -58.15 37.63 20.46
N SER A 780 -57.05 38.06 21.09
CA SER A 780 -56.90 37.98 22.54
C SER A 780 -57.94 38.88 23.22
N LEU A 781 -58.42 38.44 24.39
CA LEU A 781 -59.44 39.15 25.16
C LEU A 781 -59.02 39.18 26.63
N ASN A 782 -59.06 40.36 27.25
CA ASN A 782 -58.82 40.44 28.69
C ASN A 782 -60.12 40.23 29.47
N LEU A 783 -60.04 39.54 30.60
CA LEU A 783 -61.18 39.24 31.46
C LEU A 783 -61.20 40.14 32.71
N ILE A 784 -62.40 40.59 33.09
CA ILE A 784 -62.69 41.24 34.36
C ILE A 784 -63.68 40.38 35.15
N THR A 785 -63.28 40.00 36.36
CA THR A 785 -64.12 39.28 37.33
C THR A 785 -64.51 40.23 38.48
N GLY A 786 -65.80 40.62 38.55
CA GLY A 786 -66.39 41.35 39.70
C GLY A 786 -65.83 42.73 40.07
N LEU A 787 -66.61 43.80 39.87
CA LEU A 787 -66.34 45.13 40.44
C LEU A 787 -66.72 45.16 41.93
N ASP A 788 -65.75 45.16 42.85
CA ASP A 788 -66.02 45.44 44.25
C ASP A 788 -66.11 46.96 44.45
N VAL A 789 -67.33 47.52 44.34
CA VAL A 789 -67.56 48.95 44.51
C VAL A 789 -67.58 49.29 45.99
N THR A 790 -66.48 49.79 46.54
CA THR A 790 -66.47 50.33 47.90
C THR A 790 -67.18 51.69 47.92
N PRO A 791 -68.32 51.86 48.61
CA PRO A 791 -68.92 53.19 48.74
C PRO A 791 -68.02 54.06 49.65
N THR A 792 -67.74 55.29 49.21
CA THR A 792 -67.07 56.31 50.04
C THR A 792 -67.73 56.41 51.43
N PRO A 793 -66.98 56.47 52.54
CA PRO A 793 -67.59 56.49 53.87
C PRO A 793 -68.40 57.78 54.08
N GLU A 794 -69.70 57.64 54.38
CA GLU A 794 -70.51 58.76 54.86
C GLU A 794 -70.01 59.22 56.24
N VAL A 795 -69.40 60.40 56.30
CA VAL A 795 -69.09 61.08 57.56
C VAL A 795 -70.37 61.75 58.06
N HIS A 796 -71.04 61.14 59.04
CA HIS A 796 -72.05 61.82 59.85
C HIS A 796 -71.36 62.47 61.05
N SER A 797 -71.13 63.79 61.00
CA SER A 797 -70.81 64.59 62.19
C SER A 797 -72.10 64.94 62.94
N SER A 798 -72.13 64.76 64.26
CA SER A 798 -73.12 65.40 65.14
C SER A 798 -72.75 66.85 65.45
#